data_AF-A0A2H9L3P3-F1
#
_entry.id   AF-A0A2H9L3P3-F1
#
_cell.length_a   1.000
_cell.length_b   1.000
_cell.length_c   1.000
_cell.angle_alpha   90.00
_cell.angle_beta   90.00
_cell.angle_gamma   90.00
#
_symmetry.space_group_name_H-M   'P 1'
#
loop_
_entity.id
_entity.type
_entity.pdbx_description
1 polymer ?
#
loop_
_entity_poly.entity_id
_entity_poly.type
_entity_poly.pdbx_seq_one_letter_code
_entity_poly.pdbx_strand_id
1 'polypeptide(L)'
;MPNDKFSASFKESSVAEFFKRNRQMLGLYGKIRSLTTVIAEYVCNSLDACEEASILPEIIIKILPLGEGHYEVHVIDNGPGIPRDKIGKALGKLLAGTKFHRLIQSLTADELMVYKQNDKIQLEPIGIFVDKFLESNEYEKDISKLNISVPCFDHIKYLYTFRKIKDVIRHPRENEIYEIKTKYNKKIKVTGCHSVFSLDKGGLIKETEARNLSKGDYVACPNKLPETKIIHKINCLDYLDDKTVGERWFCYGIDNKIISSLFKKAKLTKKRDKTGRLREYFQLKDKNKTELLVLKESIQSNYLKKHFLPVNIILRMGLNNKVKNGTIRSYIHGNIIDIPVEWNLTPEFVRFLGLYVAEGHSDKRQIGFTFGKHEQKYVTEIKSFAKSKGIHTTLEERTASLRLKVFGGIISNLMKNWCGHLAKNKKIPEFIFSVDYKLRQHFLDALYQGDGHNTKNRNQLMYVTVSETLAHQLQYLWLLQGVITAKNEKINKGIGKTPSTAYITTTYGKDINKSNVFSTNTKYRIQEHKLLPIQILNEFKHKKASQINPTIHSIFRVLNLGDTKIQINKYITIFDKLFKGKSITNINKHKFKHLLNLGFIDNNYEPTKLVELLKNKLQKIKTITESNLSLLRIIDIKKITTGFKQVYDISVPGYENFVAGSGGIACHNTRGQQGIGASGCILLSQVTTGKPSKIISGTGGKPLYMELEIDTAKNEPKIKLQKELDYDYKGIAIKSEFKEVNYQNSSQNALEYLKRTAIANPHATIKYTDPFNNTYIFERSSGYIPKTPKEIKPHIKCITVDDLKTLAKDNSKKTIAGLFKQEFDRVGDKVIKDINSLLDFDISRVTMGKSTWEMFEKVVKAIDKTKTFAPRLDTLIPIEKKYLEESLRKIIKPEFLSVLSRKPTVYHGGYPIQIEVAIAYGGDAGQALANNERKLELMRFANRAPLLFDNGACGITKAVNSIDWKRYGLRDIDNLPLTILVNLSSVHIPYISAGKQAIAEEEEIVEEIRKALMTAARSLGIHLSKKKHLETKMKKRGIFLNYAKEVAEGLHLLTDRNKKEIIDKLEDIITKKLQIEEQNDKENLEVPEENQEEVEKVGKKKDKITDYFEVDGDHDE
;
A
#
# COMPACT_ATOMS: atom_id res chain seq x y z
N MET A 1 51.75 9.60 4.60
CA MET A 1 51.50 8.54 3.60
C MET A 1 50.03 8.07 3.73
N PRO A 2 49.37 7.61 2.66
CA PRO A 2 48.23 8.32 2.07
C PRO A 2 46.86 7.68 2.37
N ASN A 3 45.99 8.34 3.15
CA ASN A 3 44.57 7.94 3.26
C ASN A 3 43.65 8.70 2.28
N ASP A 4 44.01 9.92 1.87
CA ASP A 4 43.19 10.73 0.97
C ASP A 4 43.22 10.26 -0.50
N LYS A 5 44.20 9.43 -0.90
CA LYS A 5 44.17 8.75 -2.21
C LYS A 5 43.36 7.44 -2.19
N PHE A 6 43.15 6.83 -1.02
CA PHE A 6 42.36 5.60 -0.89
C PHE A 6 40.85 5.87 -0.85
N SER A 7 40.42 7.03 -0.35
CA SER A 7 39.00 7.42 -0.38
C SER A 7 38.51 7.76 -1.80
N ALA A 8 39.40 8.23 -2.68
CA ALA A 8 39.09 8.54 -4.07
C ALA A 8 38.96 7.30 -4.98
N SER A 9 39.45 6.13 -4.56
CA SER A 9 39.36 4.88 -5.33
C SER A 9 38.21 3.96 -4.90
N PHE A 10 37.44 4.34 -3.89
CA PHE A 10 36.26 3.58 -3.45
C PHE A 10 35.10 3.78 -4.44
N LYS A 11 34.90 2.81 -5.34
CA LYS A 11 33.77 2.79 -6.28
C LYS A 11 32.65 1.91 -5.71
N GLU A 12 31.57 2.55 -5.29
CA GLU A 12 30.31 1.87 -4.94
C GLU A 12 29.69 1.31 -6.24
N SER A 13 29.40 0.02 -6.27
CA SER A 13 28.77 -0.63 -7.44
C SER A 13 27.26 -0.64 -7.27
N SER A 14 26.53 -0.27 -8.32
CA SER A 14 25.08 -0.33 -8.30
C SER A 14 24.59 -1.79 -8.23
N VAL A 15 23.34 -1.99 -7.79
CA VAL A 15 22.67 -3.31 -7.79
C VAL A 15 22.68 -3.94 -9.18
N ALA A 16 22.43 -3.14 -10.22
CA ALA A 16 22.42 -3.63 -11.59
C ALA A 16 23.81 -4.02 -12.07
N GLU A 17 24.85 -3.29 -11.64
CA GLU A 17 26.24 -3.60 -11.95
C GLU A 17 26.71 -4.88 -11.23
N PHE A 18 26.27 -5.08 -9.98
CA PHE A 18 26.52 -6.30 -9.23
C PHE A 18 25.95 -7.53 -9.94
N PHE A 19 24.68 -7.50 -10.37
CA PHE A 19 24.05 -8.62 -11.06
C PHE A 19 24.58 -8.85 -12.48
N LYS A 20 24.98 -7.78 -13.19
CA LYS A 20 25.70 -7.90 -14.46
C LYS A 20 26.98 -8.72 -14.32
N ARG A 21 27.72 -8.54 -13.21
CA ARG A 21 28.95 -9.30 -12.91
C ARG A 21 28.68 -10.68 -12.33
N ASN A 22 27.55 -10.87 -11.65
CA ASN A 22 27.18 -12.10 -10.93
C ASN A 22 25.93 -12.78 -11.50
N ARG A 23 25.86 -12.96 -12.84
CA ARG A 23 24.70 -13.54 -13.54
C ARG A 23 24.26 -14.91 -12.99
N GLN A 24 25.22 -15.70 -12.50
CA GLN A 24 24.98 -16.98 -11.82
C GLN A 24 24.03 -16.89 -10.62
N MET A 25 24.03 -15.77 -9.89
CA MET A 25 23.13 -15.56 -8.75
C MET A 25 21.67 -15.36 -9.18
N LEU A 26 21.42 -14.95 -10.43
CA LEU A 26 20.06 -14.84 -10.99
C LEU A 26 19.57 -16.16 -11.60
N GLY A 27 20.37 -17.24 -11.55
CA GLY A 27 20.07 -18.48 -12.26
C GLY A 27 20.30 -18.42 -13.78
N LEU A 28 20.75 -17.27 -14.30
CA LEU A 28 21.07 -17.02 -15.70
C LEU A 28 22.50 -17.45 -16.03
N TYR A 29 22.77 -18.75 -15.87
CA TYR A 29 24.06 -19.36 -16.21
C TYR A 29 23.86 -20.64 -17.01
N GLY A 30 24.78 -20.93 -17.93
CA GLY A 30 24.67 -22.05 -18.87
C GLY A 30 23.70 -21.78 -20.02
N LYS A 31 24.02 -22.29 -21.22
CA LYS A 31 23.33 -21.90 -22.46
C LYS A 31 21.84 -22.28 -22.46
N ILE A 32 21.51 -23.53 -22.12
CA ILE A 32 20.12 -24.04 -22.09
C ILE A 32 19.34 -23.43 -20.92
N ARG A 33 19.95 -23.45 -19.73
CA ARG A 33 19.34 -22.97 -18.49
C ARG A 33 18.97 -21.49 -18.55
N SER A 34 19.81 -20.65 -19.13
CA SER A 34 19.52 -19.23 -19.28
C SER A 34 18.28 -18.98 -20.15
N LEU A 35 18.14 -19.69 -21.29
CA LEU A 35 16.98 -19.56 -22.17
C LEU A 35 15.68 -20.00 -21.47
N THR A 36 15.70 -21.17 -20.83
CA THR A 36 14.54 -21.69 -20.09
C THR A 36 14.16 -20.75 -18.93
N THR A 37 15.14 -20.16 -18.23
CA THR A 37 14.90 -19.23 -17.12
C THR A 37 14.28 -17.92 -17.59
N VAL A 38 14.70 -17.38 -18.75
CA VAL A 38 14.06 -16.20 -19.35
C VAL A 38 12.58 -16.44 -19.62
N ILE A 39 12.25 -17.59 -20.22
CA ILE A 39 10.88 -17.96 -20.52
C ILE A 39 10.08 -18.15 -19.21
N ALA A 40 10.69 -18.79 -18.21
CA ALA A 40 10.08 -18.96 -16.91
C ALA A 40 9.71 -17.63 -16.25
N GLU A 41 10.63 -16.65 -16.23
CA GLU A 41 10.38 -15.35 -15.61
C GLU A 41 9.30 -14.56 -16.34
N TYR A 42 9.29 -14.53 -17.68
CA TYR A 42 8.25 -13.83 -18.44
C TYR A 42 6.87 -14.49 -18.28
N VAL A 43 6.79 -15.82 -18.31
CA VAL A 43 5.52 -16.55 -18.14
C VAL A 43 4.98 -16.42 -16.72
N CYS A 44 5.84 -16.52 -15.69
CA CYS A 44 5.43 -16.30 -14.30
C CYS A 44 4.84 -14.89 -14.10
N ASN A 45 5.49 -13.85 -14.62
CA ASN A 45 4.95 -12.48 -14.53
C ASN A 45 3.60 -12.35 -15.24
N SER A 46 3.42 -13.04 -16.39
CA SER A 46 2.16 -13.04 -17.15
C SER A 46 1.03 -13.72 -16.36
N LEU A 47 1.31 -14.89 -15.76
CA LEU A 47 0.36 -15.63 -14.92
C LEU A 47 -0.04 -14.82 -13.68
N ASP A 48 0.94 -14.31 -12.94
CA ASP A 48 0.71 -13.50 -11.74
C ASP A 48 -0.15 -12.26 -12.08
N ALA A 49 0.16 -11.57 -13.18
CA ALA A 49 -0.60 -10.38 -13.61
C ALA A 49 -2.07 -10.71 -13.94
N CYS A 50 -2.31 -11.85 -14.58
CA CYS A 50 -3.65 -12.31 -14.92
C CYS A 50 -4.43 -12.74 -13.68
N GLU A 51 -3.83 -13.56 -12.80
CA GLU A 51 -4.45 -14.03 -11.55
C GLU A 51 -4.82 -12.85 -10.63
N GLU A 52 -3.90 -11.89 -10.46
CA GLU A 52 -4.15 -10.69 -9.64
C GLU A 52 -5.28 -9.81 -10.22
N ALA A 53 -5.38 -9.72 -11.54
CA ALA A 53 -6.46 -9.01 -12.24
C ALA A 53 -7.76 -9.83 -12.38
N SER A 54 -7.79 -11.08 -11.90
CA SER A 54 -8.89 -12.03 -12.11
C SER A 54 -9.25 -12.22 -13.59
N ILE A 55 -8.24 -12.26 -14.46
CA ILE A 55 -8.35 -12.54 -15.90
C ILE A 55 -7.87 -13.98 -16.14
N LEU A 56 -8.58 -14.74 -16.98
CA LEU A 56 -8.11 -16.06 -17.39
C LEU A 56 -6.88 -15.94 -18.30
N PRO A 57 -5.71 -16.48 -17.93
CA PRO A 57 -4.47 -16.25 -18.66
C PRO A 57 -4.51 -16.86 -20.07
N GLU A 58 -4.15 -16.06 -21.06
CA GLU A 58 -3.82 -16.48 -22.43
C GLU A 58 -2.43 -15.95 -22.75
N ILE A 59 -1.47 -16.88 -22.89
CA ILE A 59 -0.06 -16.57 -23.04
C ILE A 59 0.44 -17.19 -24.34
N ILE A 60 1.05 -16.37 -25.19
CA ILE A 60 1.66 -16.78 -26.46
C ILE A 60 3.16 -16.60 -26.35
N ILE A 61 3.92 -17.66 -26.60
CA ILE A 61 5.38 -17.66 -26.59
C ILE A 61 5.90 -18.10 -27.96
N LYS A 62 6.86 -17.38 -28.52
CA LYS A 62 7.54 -17.73 -29.77
C LYS A 62 9.06 -17.57 -29.60
N ILE A 63 9.83 -18.59 -29.98
CA ILE A 63 11.30 -18.52 -30.01
C ILE A 63 11.75 -18.61 -31.46
N LEU A 64 12.55 -17.64 -31.92
CA LEU A 64 13.09 -17.60 -33.28
C LEU A 64 14.62 -17.75 -33.25
N PRO A 65 15.21 -18.64 -34.06
CA PRO A 65 16.67 -18.72 -34.19
C PRO A 65 17.18 -17.57 -35.05
N LEU A 66 18.18 -16.83 -34.56
CA LEU A 66 18.87 -15.77 -35.31
C LEU A 66 20.30 -16.18 -35.72
N GLY A 67 20.80 -17.29 -35.17
CA GLY A 67 22.12 -17.84 -35.44
C GLY A 67 22.52 -18.86 -34.38
N GLU A 68 23.73 -19.42 -34.50
CA GLU A 68 24.22 -20.36 -33.49
C GLU A 68 24.34 -19.68 -32.12
N GLY A 69 23.61 -20.19 -31.15
CA GLY A 69 23.63 -19.65 -29.80
C GLY A 69 22.94 -18.28 -29.63
N HIS A 70 22.16 -17.85 -30.63
CA HIS A 70 21.48 -16.55 -30.68
C HIS A 70 20.00 -16.76 -31.02
N TYR A 71 19.13 -16.39 -30.07
CA TYR A 71 17.68 -16.57 -30.20
C TYR A 71 16.94 -15.29 -29.82
N GLU A 72 15.79 -15.10 -30.45
CA GLU A 72 14.83 -14.05 -30.15
C GLU A 72 13.61 -14.68 -29.47
N VAL A 73 13.19 -14.13 -28.33
CA VAL A 73 12.07 -14.64 -27.52
C VAL A 73 10.97 -13.59 -27.46
N HIS A 74 9.76 -14.01 -27.83
CA HIS A 74 8.53 -13.22 -27.77
C HIS A 74 7.60 -13.85 -26.73
N VAL A 75 7.08 -13.04 -25.82
CA VAL A 75 6.03 -13.45 -24.87
C VAL A 75 4.93 -12.39 -24.89
N ILE A 76 3.70 -12.82 -25.15
CA ILE A 76 2.51 -11.97 -25.26
C ILE A 76 1.47 -12.51 -24.28
N ASP A 77 0.85 -11.64 -23.48
CA ASP A 77 -0.20 -11.98 -22.53
C ASP A 77 -1.48 -11.16 -22.73
N ASN A 78 -2.59 -11.60 -22.14
CA ASN A 78 -3.86 -10.87 -22.10
C ASN A 78 -4.10 -10.18 -20.73
N GLY A 79 -3.04 -9.92 -19.98
CA GLY A 79 -3.09 -9.37 -18.63
C GLY A 79 -3.60 -7.93 -18.58
N PRO A 80 -3.55 -7.27 -17.41
CA PRO A 80 -4.01 -5.88 -17.26
C PRO A 80 -3.15 -4.86 -18.01
N GLY A 81 -1.93 -5.22 -18.43
CA GLY A 81 -0.93 -4.30 -18.96
C GLY A 81 -0.24 -3.48 -17.86
N ILE A 82 0.85 -2.80 -18.21
CA ILE A 82 1.54 -1.82 -17.35
C ILE A 82 1.22 -0.40 -17.84
N PRO A 83 0.77 0.52 -16.95
CA PRO A 83 0.58 1.93 -17.29
C PRO A 83 1.82 2.57 -17.91
N ARG A 84 1.63 3.41 -18.92
CA ARG A 84 2.69 3.98 -19.79
C ARG A 84 3.89 4.56 -19.02
N ASP A 85 3.66 5.20 -17.88
CA ASP A 85 4.67 5.83 -17.03
C ASP A 85 5.43 4.86 -16.11
N LYS A 86 4.87 3.67 -15.87
CA LYS A 86 5.43 2.67 -14.98
C LYS A 86 6.22 1.58 -15.70
N ILE A 87 6.11 1.44 -17.02
CA ILE A 87 6.79 0.40 -17.81
C ILE A 87 8.31 0.43 -17.53
N GLY A 88 8.94 1.60 -17.71
CA GLY A 88 10.36 1.76 -17.44
C GLY A 88 10.75 1.43 -15.99
N LYS A 89 9.99 1.90 -14.99
CA LYS A 89 10.30 1.60 -13.58
C LYS A 89 10.05 0.13 -13.21
N ALA A 90 9.06 -0.51 -13.81
CA ALA A 90 8.67 -1.89 -13.51
C ALA A 90 9.63 -2.90 -14.14
N LEU A 91 10.06 -2.66 -15.38
CA LEU A 91 10.87 -3.60 -16.17
C LEU A 91 12.34 -3.16 -16.30
N GLY A 92 12.65 -1.89 -16.10
CA GLY A 92 13.98 -1.32 -16.31
C GLY A 92 14.74 -0.98 -15.03
N LYS A 93 14.32 -1.52 -13.88
CA LYS A 93 14.98 -1.32 -12.58
C LYS A 93 15.02 -2.63 -11.80
N LEU A 94 16.21 -2.99 -11.31
CA LEU A 94 16.42 -4.16 -10.46
C LEU A 94 16.10 -3.84 -9.01
N LEU A 95 15.53 -4.82 -8.30
CA LEU A 95 14.91 -4.69 -6.96
C LEU A 95 13.70 -3.75 -6.91
N ALA A 96 13.13 -3.36 -8.06
CA ALA A 96 11.84 -2.69 -8.15
C ALA A 96 10.75 -3.71 -8.51
N GLY A 97 9.82 -3.97 -7.59
CA GLY A 97 8.74 -4.96 -7.73
C GLY A 97 8.01 -4.94 -9.06
N THR A 98 7.96 -6.10 -9.74
CA THR A 98 7.01 -6.41 -10.82
C THR A 98 5.74 -7.08 -10.30
N LYS A 99 5.76 -7.62 -9.07
CA LYS A 99 4.57 -8.18 -8.41
C LYS A 99 3.50 -7.10 -8.31
N PHE A 100 2.32 -7.39 -8.85
CA PHE A 100 1.26 -6.45 -9.18
C PHE A 100 0.50 -5.91 -7.95
N HIS A 101 1.15 -5.71 -6.81
CA HIS A 101 0.60 -4.86 -5.76
C HIS A 101 0.74 -3.37 -6.12
N ARG A 102 -0.05 -2.95 -7.10
CA ARG A 102 -0.29 -1.55 -7.47
C ARG A 102 -1.76 -1.30 -7.80
N LEU A 103 -2.68 -1.76 -6.95
CA LEU A 103 -3.90 -0.98 -6.74
C LEU A 103 -3.49 0.19 -5.85
N ILE A 104 -3.11 1.28 -6.50
CA ILE A 104 -2.52 2.47 -5.87
C ILE A 104 -3.43 2.97 -4.74
N GLN A 105 -2.90 2.93 -3.52
CA GLN A 105 -3.50 3.55 -2.35
C GLN A 105 -3.51 5.06 -2.60
N SER A 106 -4.68 5.71 -2.70
CA SER A 106 -4.72 7.14 -3.01
C SER A 106 -5.98 7.84 -2.52
N LEU A 107 -5.90 9.16 -2.45
CA LEU A 107 -6.96 10.10 -2.07
C LEU A 107 -7.53 10.80 -3.31
N THR A 108 -8.73 11.35 -3.21
CA THR A 108 -9.26 12.21 -4.28
C THR A 108 -8.65 13.62 -4.24
N ALA A 109 -8.63 14.30 -5.39
CA ALA A 109 -7.97 15.60 -5.57
C ALA A 109 -8.41 16.70 -4.58
N ASP A 110 -9.69 16.65 -4.18
CA ASP A 110 -10.36 17.63 -3.33
C ASP A 110 -10.04 17.47 -1.84
N GLU A 111 -9.42 16.36 -1.44
CA GLU A 111 -9.11 16.12 -0.03
C GLU A 111 -8.03 17.07 0.49
N LEU A 112 -8.33 17.76 1.58
CA LEU A 112 -7.41 18.71 2.18
C LEU A 112 -6.23 18.01 2.85
N MET A 113 -5.04 18.55 2.64
CA MET A 113 -3.82 18.12 3.30
C MET A 113 -3.21 19.28 4.07
N VAL A 114 -2.74 19.00 5.29
CA VAL A 114 -1.94 19.94 6.07
C VAL A 114 -0.47 19.64 5.81
N TYR A 115 0.29 20.67 5.45
CA TYR A 115 1.74 20.54 5.30
C TYR A 115 2.44 21.78 5.85
N LYS A 116 3.74 21.64 6.11
CA LYS A 116 4.64 22.67 6.58
C LYS A 116 5.69 22.91 5.51
N GLN A 117 5.78 24.15 5.03
CA GLN A 117 6.78 24.60 4.07
C GLN A 117 7.45 25.88 4.60
N ASN A 118 8.79 25.91 4.65
CA ASN A 118 9.56 27.06 5.15
C ASN A 118 9.05 27.59 6.50
N ASP A 119 8.80 26.68 7.44
CA ASP A 119 8.25 26.94 8.77
C ASP A 119 6.81 27.48 8.86
N LYS A 120 6.12 27.65 7.72
CA LYS A 120 4.71 28.01 7.67
C LYS A 120 3.83 26.78 7.50
N ILE A 121 2.77 26.68 8.31
CA ILE A 121 1.70 25.69 8.12
C ILE A 121 0.76 26.19 7.01
N GLN A 122 0.51 25.32 6.04
CA GLN A 122 -0.39 25.56 4.92
C GLN A 122 -1.43 24.44 4.81
N LEU A 123 -2.60 24.81 4.27
CA LEU A 123 -3.73 23.92 4.03
C LEU A 123 -4.19 24.09 2.60
N GLU A 124 -4.20 23.00 1.84
CA GLU A 124 -4.60 23.01 0.44
C GLU A 124 -5.07 21.59 0.03
N PRO A 125 -5.95 21.46 -0.97
CA PRO A 125 -6.28 20.16 -1.55
C PRO A 125 -5.02 19.43 -2.05
N ILE A 126 -4.93 18.13 -1.79
CA ILE A 126 -3.78 17.29 -2.17
C ILE A 126 -3.55 17.31 -3.68
N GLY A 127 -4.62 17.38 -4.49
CA GLY A 127 -4.49 17.49 -5.94
C GLY A 127 -3.74 18.74 -6.36
N ILE A 128 -4.14 19.90 -5.83
CA ILE A 128 -3.47 21.18 -6.10
C ILE A 128 -2.01 21.15 -5.60
N PHE A 129 -1.77 20.56 -4.43
CA PHE A 129 -0.42 20.44 -3.89
C PHE A 129 0.50 19.60 -4.79
N VAL A 130 0.05 18.41 -5.18
CA VAL A 130 0.84 17.48 -5.99
C VAL A 130 1.02 18.01 -7.42
N ASP A 131 -0.02 18.58 -8.01
CA ASP A 131 0.00 19.14 -9.38
C ASP A 131 0.92 20.37 -9.51
N LYS A 132 1.33 21.02 -8.41
CA LYS A 132 2.37 22.07 -8.45
C LYS A 132 3.74 21.54 -8.82
N PHE A 133 4.00 20.27 -8.54
CA PHE A 133 5.31 19.65 -8.73
C PHE A 133 5.35 18.74 -9.95
N LEU A 134 4.21 18.12 -10.30
CA LEU A 134 4.08 17.21 -11.43
C LEU A 134 3.64 17.94 -12.70
N GLU A 135 4.37 17.72 -13.80
CA GLU A 135 3.91 18.11 -15.14
C GLU A 135 2.76 17.20 -15.61
N SER A 136 2.00 17.57 -16.64
CA SER A 136 0.78 16.85 -17.08
C SER A 136 0.99 15.34 -17.35
N ASN A 137 2.20 14.93 -17.73
CA ASN A 137 2.55 13.54 -18.05
C ASN A 137 3.37 12.83 -16.94
N GLU A 138 3.63 13.51 -15.82
CA GLU A 138 4.40 12.98 -14.70
C GLU A 138 3.43 12.41 -13.63
N TYR A 139 3.69 11.19 -13.15
CA TYR A 139 2.83 10.51 -12.16
C TYR A 139 3.49 10.43 -10.77
N GLU A 140 4.80 10.68 -10.68
CA GLU A 140 5.53 10.60 -9.43
C GLU A 140 6.81 11.43 -9.52
N LYS A 141 7.12 12.21 -8.49
CA LYS A 141 8.33 13.04 -8.43
C LYS A 141 8.91 13.10 -7.03
N ASP A 142 10.23 12.97 -6.95
CA ASP A 142 10.99 13.16 -5.72
C ASP A 142 11.10 14.67 -5.41
N ILE A 143 10.57 15.07 -4.27
CA ILE A 143 10.63 16.43 -3.71
C ILE A 143 11.40 16.49 -2.38
N SER A 144 12.16 15.46 -2.02
CA SER A 144 12.91 15.34 -0.76
C SER A 144 13.92 16.48 -0.54
N LYS A 145 14.40 17.10 -1.63
CA LYS A 145 15.27 18.29 -1.61
C LYS A 145 14.54 19.56 -1.17
N LEU A 146 13.21 19.59 -1.27
CA LEU A 146 12.39 20.70 -0.80
C LEU A 146 12.14 20.56 0.70
N ASN A 147 12.15 21.68 1.41
CA ASN A 147 11.88 21.70 2.86
C ASN A 147 10.38 21.66 3.16
N ILE A 148 9.72 20.58 2.72
CA ILE A 148 8.28 20.35 2.86
C ILE A 148 8.05 19.12 3.73
N SER A 149 7.13 19.23 4.69
CA SER A 149 6.84 18.17 5.65
C SER A 149 5.35 18.07 5.98
N VAL A 150 4.88 16.89 6.36
CA VAL A 150 3.48 16.60 6.73
C VAL A 150 3.40 16.06 8.15
N PRO A 151 2.28 16.25 8.86
CA PRO A 151 2.09 15.69 10.19
C PRO A 151 1.88 14.17 10.12
N CYS A 152 2.71 13.42 10.84
CA CYS A 152 2.68 11.97 10.92
C CYS A 152 2.72 11.54 12.39
N PHE A 153 1.99 10.50 12.77
CA PHE A 153 2.10 9.94 14.11
C PHE A 153 3.16 8.83 14.17
N ASP A 154 3.83 8.75 15.32
CA ASP A 154 4.74 7.66 15.66
C ASP A 154 3.96 6.39 16.03
N HIS A 155 4.27 5.24 15.43
CA HIS A 155 3.53 3.98 15.65
C HIS A 155 3.59 3.43 17.08
N ILE A 156 4.52 3.91 17.91
CA ILE A 156 4.71 3.48 19.29
C ILE A 156 4.05 4.46 20.27
N LYS A 157 4.30 5.76 20.10
CA LYS A 157 3.85 6.82 21.01
C LYS A 157 2.56 7.51 20.57
N TYR A 158 2.13 7.31 19.33
CA TYR A 158 0.99 7.98 18.68
C TYR A 158 1.08 9.52 18.70
N LEU A 159 2.30 10.05 18.84
CA LEU A 159 2.57 11.48 18.87
C LEU A 159 2.74 12.00 17.43
N TYR A 160 2.00 13.04 17.07
CA TYR A 160 2.13 13.66 15.75
C TYR A 160 3.34 14.60 15.69
N THR A 161 4.16 14.46 14.65
CA THR A 161 5.32 15.31 14.35
C THR A 161 5.40 15.59 12.85
N PHE A 162 5.98 16.72 12.46
CA PHE A 162 6.21 17.01 11.04
C PHE A 162 7.37 16.17 10.49
N ARG A 163 7.13 15.46 9.37
CA ARG A 163 8.12 14.62 8.67
C ARG A 163 8.20 14.98 7.20
N LYS A 164 9.41 14.92 6.63
CA LYS A 164 9.65 15.32 5.23
C LYS A 164 8.92 14.42 4.26
N ILE A 165 8.34 15.03 3.22
CA ILE A 165 7.81 14.29 2.07
C ILE A 165 8.99 13.91 1.19
N LYS A 166 9.03 12.65 0.75
CA LYS A 166 9.99 12.18 -0.25
C LYS A 166 9.42 12.31 -1.65
N ASP A 167 8.31 11.65 -1.92
CA ASP A 167 7.72 11.57 -3.25
C ASP A 167 6.28 12.12 -3.25
N VAL A 168 5.89 12.83 -4.30
CA VAL A 168 4.49 13.18 -4.59
C VAL A 168 4.00 12.34 -5.74
N ILE A 169 2.74 11.91 -5.68
CA ILE A 169 2.23 10.86 -6.54
C ILE A 169 0.83 11.21 -7.04
N ARG A 170 0.60 11.07 -8.34
CA ARG A 170 -0.69 11.24 -9.01
C ARG A 170 -0.91 10.06 -9.94
N HIS A 171 -2.13 9.53 -9.96
CA HIS A 171 -2.50 8.37 -10.75
C HIS A 171 -3.85 8.57 -11.42
N PRO A 172 -4.09 7.94 -12.59
CA PRO A 172 -5.42 7.87 -13.15
C PRO A 172 -6.27 6.97 -12.27
N ARG A 173 -7.57 7.26 -12.20
CA ARG A 173 -8.48 6.47 -11.37
C ARG A 173 -8.90 5.19 -12.09
N GLU A 174 -8.58 4.05 -11.52
CA GLU A 174 -9.09 2.73 -11.95
C GLU A 174 -9.94 2.04 -10.87
N ASN A 175 -9.90 2.54 -9.62
CA ASN A 175 -10.50 1.89 -8.45
C ASN A 175 -11.72 2.62 -7.90
N GLU A 176 -12.53 1.89 -7.13
CA GLU A 176 -13.64 2.50 -6.40
C GLU A 176 -13.18 3.48 -5.32
N ILE A 177 -13.99 4.51 -5.06
CA ILE A 177 -13.75 5.48 -4.00
C ILE A 177 -14.71 5.19 -2.84
N TYR A 178 -14.20 5.25 -1.62
CA TYR A 178 -14.99 5.19 -0.39
C TYR A 178 -14.90 6.53 0.32
N GLU A 179 -16.05 7.15 0.58
CA GLU A 179 -16.17 8.27 1.51
C GLU A 179 -16.40 7.71 2.91
N ILE A 180 -15.40 7.86 3.77
CA ILE A 180 -15.46 7.46 5.18
C ILE A 180 -15.87 8.69 5.99
N LYS A 181 -16.98 8.60 6.71
CA LYS A 181 -17.46 9.67 7.59
C LYS A 181 -17.42 9.21 9.04
N THR A 182 -16.73 9.97 9.88
CA THR A 182 -16.61 9.70 11.32
C THR A 182 -17.56 10.55 12.14
N LYS A 183 -17.64 10.26 13.44
CA LYS A 183 -18.19 11.17 14.43
C LYS A 183 -17.52 12.55 14.35
N TYR A 184 -18.29 13.60 14.67
CA TYR A 184 -17.96 15.01 14.40
C TYR A 184 -17.95 15.35 12.89
N ASN A 185 -18.46 14.47 12.03
CA ASN A 185 -18.52 14.64 10.57
C ASN A 185 -17.16 14.97 9.95
N LYS A 186 -16.07 14.40 10.47
CA LYS A 186 -14.85 14.33 9.68
C LYS A 186 -15.11 13.39 8.51
N LYS A 187 -14.59 13.73 7.35
CA LYS A 187 -14.78 12.95 6.11
C LYS A 187 -13.48 12.86 5.34
N ILE A 188 -13.26 11.72 4.69
CA ILE A 188 -12.18 11.54 3.72
C ILE A 188 -12.66 10.61 2.62
N LYS A 189 -12.27 10.90 1.38
CA LYS A 189 -12.49 10.05 0.21
C LYS A 189 -11.17 9.41 -0.23
N VAL A 190 -11.15 8.09 -0.25
CA VAL A 190 -9.96 7.29 -0.56
C VAL A 190 -10.30 6.14 -1.50
N THR A 191 -9.31 5.59 -2.21
CA THR A 191 -9.51 4.38 -3.01
C THR A 191 -9.81 3.17 -2.11
N GLY A 192 -10.52 2.17 -2.62
CA GLY A 192 -10.91 0.98 -1.84
C GLY A 192 -9.74 0.21 -1.21
N CYS A 193 -8.58 0.23 -1.85
CA CYS A 193 -7.33 -0.37 -1.38
C CYS A 193 -6.49 0.56 -0.48
N HIS A 194 -6.86 1.83 -0.34
CA HIS A 194 -6.12 2.76 0.51
C HIS A 194 -6.37 2.45 1.98
N SER A 195 -5.29 2.27 2.74
CA SER A 195 -5.36 1.94 4.16
C SER A 195 -5.48 3.19 5.01
N VAL A 196 -6.42 3.15 5.95
CA VAL A 196 -6.46 4.06 7.10
C VAL A 196 -6.15 3.28 8.37
N PHE A 197 -5.80 3.97 9.45
CA PHE A 197 -5.51 3.31 10.71
C PHE A 197 -6.80 3.09 11.51
N SER A 198 -7.17 1.84 11.76
CA SER A 198 -8.38 1.46 12.51
C SER A 198 -8.06 0.65 13.76
N LEU A 199 -8.98 0.65 14.73
CA LEU A 199 -8.89 -0.18 15.93
C LEU A 199 -9.42 -1.59 15.64
N ASP A 200 -8.58 -2.59 15.82
CA ASP A 200 -8.97 -3.99 15.67
C ASP A 200 -9.75 -4.55 16.88
N LYS A 201 -10.21 -5.79 16.77
CA LYS A 201 -10.98 -6.48 17.83
C LYS A 201 -10.18 -6.69 19.13
N GLY A 202 -8.86 -6.67 19.09
CA GLY A 202 -7.95 -6.76 20.26
C GLY A 202 -7.54 -5.40 20.83
N GLY A 203 -8.11 -4.30 20.30
CA GLY A 203 -7.80 -2.94 20.74
C GLY A 203 -6.41 -2.45 20.30
N LEU A 204 -5.87 -2.96 19.19
CA LEU A 204 -4.65 -2.48 18.52
C LEU A 204 -5.02 -1.58 17.34
N ILE A 205 -4.26 -0.50 17.17
CA ILE A 205 -4.37 0.36 15.99
C ILE A 205 -3.54 -0.30 14.89
N LYS A 206 -4.17 -0.60 13.76
CA LYS A 206 -3.54 -1.24 12.60
C LYS A 206 -4.01 -0.58 11.31
N GLU A 207 -3.27 -0.80 10.23
CA GLU A 207 -3.71 -0.44 8.89
C GLU A 207 -4.91 -1.30 8.48
N THR A 208 -5.88 -0.67 7.83
CA THR A 208 -7.09 -1.33 7.34
C THR A 208 -7.54 -0.62 6.08
N GLU A 209 -7.63 -1.37 4.99
CA GLU A 209 -8.13 -0.86 3.72
C GLU A 209 -9.54 -0.34 3.85
N ALA A 210 -9.84 0.74 3.12
CA ALA A 210 -11.15 1.38 3.14
C ALA A 210 -12.30 0.40 2.80
N ARG A 211 -12.08 -0.55 1.88
CA ARG A 211 -13.08 -1.59 1.51
C ARG A 211 -13.45 -2.53 2.66
N ASN A 212 -12.55 -2.71 3.63
CA ASN A 212 -12.71 -3.61 4.76
C ASN A 212 -13.29 -2.92 6.00
N LEU A 213 -13.47 -1.60 5.95
CA LEU A 213 -14.08 -0.83 7.04
C LEU A 213 -15.60 -0.94 7.01
N SER A 214 -16.19 -0.95 8.20
CA SER A 214 -17.63 -0.97 8.40
C SER A 214 -18.09 0.15 9.33
N LYS A 215 -19.38 0.51 9.22
CA LYS A 215 -20.02 1.44 10.15
C LYS A 215 -19.92 0.88 11.58
N GLY A 216 -19.44 1.71 12.50
CA GLY A 216 -19.21 1.31 13.89
C GLY A 216 -17.74 1.04 14.25
N ASP A 217 -16.87 0.83 13.26
CA ASP A 217 -15.42 0.75 13.49
C ASP A 217 -14.86 2.08 13.98
N TYR A 218 -13.66 2.07 14.58
CA TYR A 218 -12.98 3.28 15.03
C TYR A 218 -11.73 3.52 14.22
N VAL A 219 -11.57 4.75 13.71
CA VAL A 219 -10.40 5.17 12.95
C VAL A 219 -9.57 6.19 13.72
N ALA A 220 -8.26 6.17 13.51
CA ALA A 220 -7.33 7.10 14.09
C ALA A 220 -7.45 8.48 13.44
N CYS A 221 -7.58 9.50 14.29
CA CYS A 221 -7.58 10.88 13.89
C CYS A 221 -6.66 11.67 14.83
N PRO A 222 -6.01 12.74 14.38
CA PRO A 222 -5.37 13.69 15.28
C PRO A 222 -6.40 14.33 16.22
N ASN A 223 -6.04 14.48 17.49
CA ASN A 223 -6.75 15.27 18.49
C ASN A 223 -6.09 16.65 18.70
N LYS A 224 -4.82 16.77 18.31
CA LYS A 224 -4.03 18.01 18.24
C LYS A 224 -3.00 17.85 17.11
N LEU A 225 -2.82 18.89 16.30
CA LEU A 225 -1.75 18.92 15.29
C LEU A 225 -0.42 19.45 15.89
N PRO A 226 0.74 19.03 15.34
CA PRO A 226 2.04 19.50 15.81
C PRO A 226 2.20 21.00 15.55
N GLU A 227 2.94 21.67 16.43
CA GLU A 227 3.25 23.09 16.31
C GLU A 227 4.47 23.31 15.40
N THR A 228 4.58 24.52 14.85
CA THR A 228 5.72 24.96 14.03
C THR A 228 6.45 26.12 14.71
N LYS A 229 7.55 26.58 14.13
CA LYS A 229 8.25 27.80 14.56
C LYS A 229 7.29 28.98 14.49
N ILE A 230 7.21 29.74 15.59
CA ILE A 230 6.27 30.83 15.74
C ILE A 230 6.70 32.03 14.88
N ILE A 231 5.75 32.58 14.13
CA ILE A 231 5.91 33.82 13.39
C ILE A 231 5.40 34.97 14.26
N HIS A 232 6.20 36.05 14.36
CA HIS A 232 5.85 37.24 15.13
C HIS A 232 5.61 38.48 14.26
N LYS A 233 6.00 38.42 12.98
CA LYS A 233 5.89 39.54 12.03
C LYS A 233 5.51 39.04 10.64
N ILE A 234 4.80 39.87 9.88
CA ILE A 234 4.51 39.65 8.47
C ILE A 234 4.99 40.83 7.63
N ASN A 235 5.46 40.56 6.41
CA ASN A 235 5.74 41.60 5.43
C ASN A 235 4.49 41.79 4.55
N CYS A 236 3.92 42.98 4.54
CA CYS A 236 2.71 43.28 3.77
C CYS A 236 2.92 43.13 2.26
N LEU A 237 4.15 43.35 1.77
CA LEU A 237 4.48 43.21 0.35
C LEU A 237 4.34 41.76 -0.14
N ASP A 238 4.50 40.76 0.75
CA ASP A 238 4.33 39.35 0.40
C ASP A 238 2.89 38.99 0.00
N TYR A 239 1.93 39.86 0.34
CA TYR A 239 0.50 39.65 0.11
C TYR A 239 -0.11 40.67 -0.85
N LEU A 240 0.72 41.40 -1.59
CA LEU A 240 0.28 42.31 -2.65
C LEU A 240 0.60 41.71 -4.02
N ASP A 241 -0.31 41.91 -4.98
CA ASP A 241 -0.16 41.47 -6.37
C ASP A 241 0.07 42.70 -7.27
N ASP A 242 1.06 42.64 -8.16
CA ASP A 242 1.45 43.73 -9.06
C ASP A 242 0.31 44.19 -9.98
N LYS A 243 -0.68 43.33 -10.25
CA LYS A 243 -1.88 43.64 -11.02
C LYS A 243 -2.95 44.40 -10.23
N THR A 244 -2.90 44.32 -8.90
CA THR A 244 -3.94 44.86 -8.00
C THR A 244 -3.48 46.09 -7.23
N VAL A 245 -2.17 46.34 -7.17
CA VAL A 245 -1.61 47.54 -6.54
C VAL A 245 -1.96 48.79 -7.34
N GLY A 246 -2.26 49.89 -6.64
CA GLY A 246 -2.54 51.16 -7.28
C GLY A 246 -1.29 51.76 -7.95
N GLU A 247 -1.47 52.42 -9.09
CA GLU A 247 -0.37 53.06 -9.85
C GLU A 247 0.44 54.09 -9.04
N ARG A 248 -0.18 54.68 -7.99
CA ARG A 248 0.42 55.69 -7.11
C ARG A 248 0.80 55.14 -5.74
N TRP A 249 1.16 53.86 -5.65
CA TRP A 249 1.65 53.25 -4.41
C TRP A 249 3.17 53.15 -4.44
N PHE A 250 3.80 53.68 -3.40
CA PHE A 250 5.25 53.78 -3.31
C PHE A 250 5.71 53.25 -1.96
N CYS A 251 6.81 52.50 -1.95
CA CYS A 251 7.46 52.09 -0.72
C CYS A 251 8.64 53.03 -0.46
N TYR A 252 8.60 53.75 0.66
CA TYR A 252 9.64 54.67 1.13
C TYR A 252 10.51 54.01 2.19
N GLY A 253 11.74 54.53 2.37
CA GLY A 253 12.69 54.01 3.37
C GLY A 253 13.47 52.78 2.89
N ILE A 254 13.60 52.61 1.56
CA ILE A 254 14.35 51.51 0.96
C ILE A 254 15.84 51.84 0.95
N ASP A 255 16.69 50.87 1.31
CA ASP A 255 18.15 51.00 1.22
C ASP A 255 18.59 51.29 -0.23
N ASN A 256 19.38 52.36 -0.41
CA ASN A 256 19.93 52.75 -1.70
C ASN A 256 20.80 51.65 -2.34
N LYS A 257 21.37 50.73 -1.56
CA LYS A 257 22.06 49.54 -2.09
C LYS A 257 21.12 48.66 -2.90
N ILE A 258 19.88 48.48 -2.45
CA ILE A 258 18.86 47.69 -3.16
C ILE A 258 18.51 48.38 -4.48
N ILE A 259 18.21 49.69 -4.43
CA ILE A 259 17.86 50.50 -5.60
C ILE A 259 19.00 50.51 -6.63
N SER A 260 20.23 50.79 -6.18
CA SER A 260 21.41 50.85 -7.05
C SER A 260 21.72 49.50 -7.69
N SER A 261 21.58 48.40 -6.93
CA SER A 261 21.82 47.04 -7.45
C SER A 261 20.83 46.63 -8.53
N LEU A 262 19.57 47.09 -8.44
CA LEU A 262 18.53 46.79 -9.40
C LEU A 262 18.86 47.41 -10.76
N PHE A 263 19.24 48.69 -10.78
CA PHE A 263 19.44 49.43 -12.02
C PHE A 263 20.85 49.30 -12.61
N LYS A 264 21.86 48.90 -11.82
CA LYS A 264 23.20 48.56 -12.35
C LYS A 264 23.17 47.39 -13.36
N LYS A 265 22.20 46.50 -13.23
CA LYS A 265 22.02 45.32 -14.10
C LYS A 265 21.05 45.56 -15.26
N ALA A 266 20.47 46.75 -15.38
CA ALA A 266 19.43 47.05 -16.35
C ALA A 266 20.02 47.53 -17.68
N LYS A 267 19.42 47.10 -18.81
CA LYS A 267 19.85 47.53 -20.15
C LYS A 267 19.30 48.93 -20.44
N LEU A 268 20.10 49.82 -21.04
CA LEU A 268 19.62 51.12 -21.48
C LEU A 268 18.95 51.02 -22.86
N THR A 269 17.82 51.69 -23.04
CA THR A 269 17.13 51.80 -24.33
C THR A 269 16.55 53.20 -24.54
N LYS A 270 16.43 53.64 -25.80
CA LYS A 270 15.85 54.94 -26.17
C LYS A 270 14.47 54.71 -26.79
N LYS A 271 13.45 55.39 -26.27
CA LYS A 271 12.07 55.30 -26.81
C LYS A 271 11.43 56.68 -26.82
N ARG A 272 10.58 56.95 -27.81
CA ARG A 272 9.75 58.16 -27.81
C ARG A 272 8.64 58.02 -26.77
N ASP A 273 8.47 59.04 -25.94
CA ASP A 273 7.38 59.09 -24.97
C ASP A 273 6.03 59.40 -25.65
N LYS A 274 4.93 59.45 -24.87
CA LYS A 274 3.58 59.77 -25.37
C LYS A 274 3.46 61.17 -26.01
N THR A 275 4.46 62.04 -25.82
CA THR A 275 4.55 63.39 -26.38
C THR A 275 5.52 63.49 -27.57
N GLY A 276 6.04 62.35 -28.05
CA GLY A 276 6.95 62.27 -29.20
C GLY A 276 8.43 62.57 -28.89
N ARG A 277 8.77 62.91 -27.65
CA ARG A 277 10.15 63.24 -27.23
C ARG A 277 10.96 61.96 -27.01
N LEU A 278 12.18 61.92 -27.55
CA LEU A 278 13.10 60.79 -27.37
C LEU A 278 13.66 60.82 -25.95
N ARG A 279 13.43 59.76 -25.16
CA ARG A 279 13.94 59.63 -23.78
C ARG A 279 14.66 58.31 -23.56
N GLU A 280 15.55 58.30 -22.56
CA GLU A 280 16.30 57.11 -22.13
C GLU A 280 15.57 56.37 -21.00
N TYR A 281 15.45 55.05 -21.15
CA TYR A 281 14.82 54.14 -20.20
C TYR A 281 15.78 53.03 -19.80
N PHE A 282 15.72 52.63 -18.54
CA PHE A 282 16.21 51.35 -18.07
C PHE A 282 15.18 50.27 -18.34
N GLN A 283 15.59 49.27 -19.12
CA GLN A 283 14.83 48.08 -19.44
C GLN A 283 15.17 46.99 -18.43
N LEU A 284 14.21 46.73 -17.54
CA LEU A 284 14.24 45.63 -16.58
C LEU A 284 13.43 44.46 -17.15
N LYS A 285 13.87 43.23 -16.87
CA LYS A 285 13.09 42.02 -17.15
C LYS A 285 12.55 41.46 -15.85
N ASP A 286 11.24 41.26 -15.79
CA ASP A 286 10.60 40.62 -14.63
C ASP A 286 10.81 39.10 -14.61
N LYS A 287 10.25 38.44 -13.59
CA LYS A 287 10.33 36.97 -13.42
C LYS A 287 9.73 36.19 -14.59
N ASN A 288 8.80 36.78 -15.35
CA ASN A 288 8.12 36.19 -16.49
C ASN A 288 8.76 36.63 -17.84
N LYS A 289 9.94 37.25 -17.80
CA LYS A 289 10.65 37.83 -18.95
C LYS A 289 9.91 38.98 -19.64
N THR A 290 8.90 39.58 -18.99
CA THR A 290 8.22 40.78 -19.47
C THR A 290 9.10 42.00 -19.25
N GLU A 291 9.12 42.90 -20.22
CA GLU A 291 9.94 44.11 -20.15
C GLU A 291 9.23 45.23 -19.39
N LEU A 292 9.95 45.83 -18.44
CA LEU A 292 9.52 46.97 -17.65
C LEU A 292 10.48 48.14 -17.90
N LEU A 293 9.95 49.23 -18.45
CA LEU A 293 10.72 50.42 -18.78
C LEU A 293 10.61 51.47 -17.66
N VAL A 294 11.74 51.85 -17.09
CA VAL A 294 11.85 52.88 -16.04
C VAL A 294 12.64 54.06 -16.59
N LEU A 295 12.08 55.27 -16.57
CA LEU A 295 12.74 56.46 -17.10
C LEU A 295 14.05 56.75 -16.34
N LYS A 296 15.17 56.93 -17.06
CA LYS A 296 16.51 57.14 -16.47
C LYS A 296 16.56 58.36 -15.55
N GLU A 297 15.95 59.46 -15.97
CA GLU A 297 15.85 60.71 -15.20
C GLU A 297 15.18 60.50 -13.83
N SER A 298 14.19 59.60 -13.75
CA SER A 298 13.45 59.33 -12.50
C SER A 298 14.30 58.64 -11.43
N ILE A 299 15.41 58.01 -11.81
CA ILE A 299 16.26 57.27 -10.87
C ILE A 299 17.13 58.21 -10.05
N GLN A 300 17.90 59.07 -10.73
CA GLN A 300 18.82 60.00 -10.09
C GLN A 300 18.08 61.14 -9.39
N SER A 301 17.05 61.70 -10.02
CA SER A 301 16.31 62.85 -9.48
C SER A 301 15.30 62.48 -8.38
N ASN A 302 14.75 61.26 -8.39
CA ASN A 302 13.69 60.86 -7.47
C ASN A 302 14.02 59.60 -6.64
N TYR A 303 14.23 58.41 -7.23
CA TYR A 303 14.28 57.16 -6.45
C TYR A 303 15.49 57.05 -5.51
N LEU A 304 16.70 57.37 -5.98
CA LEU A 304 17.91 57.33 -5.15
C LEU A 304 17.96 58.49 -4.15
N LYS A 305 17.49 59.68 -4.55
CA LYS A 305 17.51 60.88 -3.71
C LYS A 305 16.47 60.84 -2.59
N LYS A 306 15.27 60.29 -2.86
CA LYS A 306 14.14 60.24 -1.93
C LYS A 306 13.90 58.86 -1.34
N HIS A 307 14.81 57.90 -1.56
CA HIS A 307 14.79 56.55 -0.97
C HIS A 307 13.45 55.80 -1.14
N PHE A 308 12.89 55.78 -2.35
CA PHE A 308 11.62 55.09 -2.62
C PHE A 308 11.59 54.36 -3.95
N LEU A 309 10.73 53.35 -4.04
CA LEU A 309 10.38 52.66 -5.29
C LEU A 309 8.87 52.47 -5.40
N PRO A 310 8.30 52.56 -6.61
CA PRO A 310 6.95 52.07 -6.88
C PRO A 310 6.76 50.62 -6.45
N VAL A 311 5.64 50.31 -5.78
CA VAL A 311 5.37 48.97 -5.23
C VAL A 311 5.31 47.92 -6.34
N ASN A 312 4.74 48.25 -7.50
CA ASN A 312 4.70 47.34 -8.66
C ASN A 312 6.10 46.92 -9.14
N ILE A 313 7.09 47.82 -9.08
CA ILE A 313 8.49 47.48 -9.42
C ILE A 313 9.05 46.50 -8.39
N ILE A 314 8.82 46.73 -7.09
CA ILE A 314 9.28 45.85 -6.01
C ILE A 314 8.74 44.43 -6.20
N LEU A 315 7.43 44.30 -6.45
CA LEU A 315 6.74 43.02 -6.63
C LEU A 315 7.23 42.28 -7.88
N ARG A 316 7.28 42.96 -9.05
CA ARG A 316 7.73 42.34 -10.32
C ARG A 316 9.18 41.87 -10.29
N MET A 317 10.03 42.60 -9.56
CA MET A 317 11.44 42.26 -9.39
C MET A 317 11.68 41.25 -8.25
N GLY A 318 10.63 40.87 -7.50
CA GLY A 318 10.73 39.92 -6.39
C GLY A 318 11.56 40.42 -5.22
N LEU A 319 11.53 41.73 -4.94
CA LEU A 319 12.37 42.36 -3.91
C LEU A 319 11.73 42.35 -2.50
N ASN A 320 10.53 41.78 -2.35
CA ASN A 320 9.73 41.77 -1.11
C ASN A 320 10.56 41.35 0.12
N ASN A 321 11.29 40.24 0.02
CA ASN A 321 12.13 39.70 1.11
C ASN A 321 13.31 40.61 1.50
N LYS A 322 13.72 41.52 0.61
CA LYS A 322 14.83 42.47 0.83
C LYS A 322 14.33 43.80 1.42
N VAL A 323 13.08 44.16 1.17
CA VAL A 323 12.45 45.38 1.68
C VAL A 323 11.74 45.04 3.00
N LYS A 324 12.47 45.16 4.11
CA LYS A 324 11.97 44.87 5.46
C LYS A 324 11.57 46.13 6.23
N ASN A 325 12.31 47.22 5.99
CA ASN A 325 12.07 48.50 6.64
C ASN A 325 11.41 49.47 5.65
N GLY A 326 10.57 50.37 6.17
CA GLY A 326 9.92 51.40 5.36
C GLY A 326 8.41 51.48 5.53
N THR A 327 7.79 52.37 4.75
CA THR A 327 6.35 52.58 4.70
C THR A 327 5.83 52.46 3.28
N ILE A 328 4.68 51.81 3.13
CA ILE A 328 3.91 51.78 1.89
C ILE A 328 2.98 52.98 1.93
N ARG A 329 3.24 53.95 1.06
CA ARG A 329 2.49 55.19 0.91
C ARG A 329 1.46 55.08 -0.20
N SER A 330 0.23 55.51 0.09
CA SER A 330 -0.82 55.75 -0.90
C SER A 330 -1.45 57.12 -0.72
N TYR A 331 -2.17 57.59 -1.74
CA TYR A 331 -2.80 58.90 -1.76
C TYR A 331 -4.32 58.77 -1.93
N ILE A 332 -5.09 59.45 -1.07
CA ILE A 332 -6.56 59.51 -1.14
C ILE A 332 -7.01 60.97 -1.00
N HIS A 333 -7.63 61.54 -2.05
CA HIS A 333 -8.07 62.94 -2.09
C HIS A 333 -7.00 63.96 -1.63
N GLY A 334 -5.74 63.73 -1.98
CA GLY A 334 -4.60 64.57 -1.57
C GLY A 334 -3.98 64.19 -0.22
N ASN A 335 -4.67 63.41 0.62
CA ASN A 335 -4.14 62.94 1.90
C ASN A 335 -3.19 61.75 1.73
N ILE A 336 -2.11 61.77 2.50
CA ILE A 336 -1.10 60.71 2.56
C ILE A 336 -1.54 59.66 3.57
N ILE A 337 -1.53 58.39 3.16
CA ILE A 337 -1.73 57.25 4.05
C ILE A 337 -0.50 56.37 3.96
N ASP A 338 0.23 56.28 5.08
CA ASP A 338 1.42 55.45 5.24
C ASP A 338 1.09 54.26 6.14
N ILE A 339 1.38 53.05 5.65
CA ILE A 339 1.38 51.86 6.49
C ILE A 339 2.79 51.26 6.58
N PRO A 340 3.20 50.69 7.73
CA PRO A 340 4.47 49.99 7.82
C PRO A 340 4.53 48.80 6.84
N VAL A 341 5.71 48.55 6.27
CA VAL A 341 5.95 47.35 5.43
C VAL A 341 5.83 46.08 6.26
N GLU A 342 6.47 46.03 7.43
CA GLU A 342 6.38 44.91 8.38
C GLU A 342 5.36 45.20 9.50
N TRP A 343 4.47 44.24 9.75
CA TRP A 343 3.49 44.31 10.83
C TRP A 343 3.79 43.27 11.90
N ASN A 344 3.89 43.71 13.15
CA ASN A 344 3.93 42.82 14.30
C ASN A 344 2.57 42.12 14.49
N LEU A 345 2.60 40.82 14.77
CA LEU A 345 1.43 40.03 15.09
C LEU A 345 1.11 40.21 16.58
N THR A 346 0.24 41.18 16.88
CA THR A 346 -0.21 41.48 18.24
C THR A 346 -1.64 40.99 18.47
N PRO A 347 -2.09 40.83 19.73
CA PRO A 347 -3.47 40.47 20.05
C PRO A 347 -4.50 41.38 19.36
N GLU A 348 -4.27 42.69 19.33
CA GLU A 348 -5.18 43.67 18.72
C GLU A 348 -5.29 43.45 17.20
N PHE A 349 -4.17 43.16 16.54
CA PHE A 349 -4.17 42.91 15.10
C PHE A 349 -4.89 41.61 14.75
N VAL A 350 -4.61 40.52 15.47
CA VAL A 350 -5.28 39.23 15.19
C VAL A 350 -6.77 39.27 15.53
N ARG A 351 -7.17 40.05 16.55
CA ARG A 351 -8.60 40.29 16.85
C ARG A 351 -9.27 41.12 15.78
N PHE A 352 -8.62 42.17 15.27
CA PHE A 352 -9.09 42.94 14.12
C PHE A 352 -9.35 42.05 12.89
N LEU A 353 -8.45 41.10 12.60
CA LEU A 353 -8.63 40.12 11.53
C LEU A 353 -9.83 39.19 11.81
N GLY A 354 -9.98 38.69 13.03
CA GLY A 354 -11.10 37.83 13.42
C GLY A 354 -12.45 38.52 13.26
N LEU A 355 -12.56 39.77 13.74
CA LEU A 355 -13.75 40.61 13.55
C LEU A 355 -14.00 40.92 12.07
N TYR A 356 -12.96 41.11 11.26
CA TYR A 356 -13.13 41.33 9.82
C TYR A 356 -13.65 40.09 9.10
N VAL A 357 -13.21 38.89 9.50
CA VAL A 357 -13.72 37.65 8.90
C VAL A 357 -15.20 37.46 9.21
N ALA A 358 -15.65 37.79 10.43
CA ALA A 358 -17.04 37.76 10.83
C ALA A 358 -17.88 38.89 10.18
N GLU A 359 -17.61 40.14 10.53
CA GLU A 359 -18.50 41.28 10.25
C GLU A 359 -17.97 42.26 9.19
N GLY A 360 -16.81 41.95 8.62
CA GLY A 360 -16.11 42.84 7.71
C GLY A 360 -16.48 42.66 6.24
N HIS A 361 -16.45 43.74 5.47
CA HIS A 361 -16.44 43.73 4.01
C HIS A 361 -15.38 44.70 3.47
N SER A 362 -14.96 44.50 2.22
CA SER A 362 -13.95 45.35 1.57
C SER A 362 -14.50 46.00 0.30
N ASP A 363 -14.22 47.28 0.12
CA ASP A 363 -14.48 48.08 -1.09
C ASP A 363 -13.15 48.49 -1.73
N LYS A 364 -13.13 49.11 -2.91
CA LYS A 364 -11.86 49.50 -3.57
C LYS A 364 -10.93 50.40 -2.72
N ARG A 365 -11.49 51.22 -1.81
CA ARG A 365 -10.75 52.27 -1.08
C ARG A 365 -10.89 52.21 0.43
N GLN A 366 -11.66 51.28 0.96
CA GLN A 366 -11.97 51.18 2.38
C GLN A 366 -12.37 49.75 2.72
N ILE A 367 -12.33 49.42 4.00
CA ILE A 367 -13.08 48.28 4.54
C ILE A 367 -14.19 48.81 5.45
N GLY A 368 -15.25 48.05 5.58
CA GLY A 368 -16.32 48.36 6.52
C GLY A 368 -16.59 47.20 7.46
N PHE A 369 -17.10 47.53 8.64
CA PHE A 369 -17.61 46.59 9.62
C PHE A 369 -19.02 47.02 9.99
N THR A 370 -19.91 46.05 10.20
CA THR A 370 -21.28 46.31 10.63
C THR A 370 -21.52 45.57 11.94
N PHE A 371 -22.00 46.28 12.97
CA PHE A 371 -22.27 45.70 14.28
C PHE A 371 -23.64 46.11 14.79
N GLY A 372 -24.20 45.37 15.75
CA GLY A 372 -25.37 45.81 16.49
C GLY A 372 -25.05 46.96 17.45
N LYS A 373 -26.04 47.80 17.81
CA LYS A 373 -25.82 48.93 18.74
C LYS A 373 -25.23 48.53 20.10
N HIS A 374 -25.52 47.32 20.57
CA HIS A 374 -25.01 46.77 21.83
C HIS A 374 -23.52 46.36 21.77
N GLU A 375 -22.90 46.40 20.60
CA GLU A 375 -21.55 45.90 20.34
C GLU A 375 -20.51 47.02 20.16
N GLN A 376 -20.80 48.22 20.68
CA GLN A 376 -19.95 49.42 20.58
C GLN A 376 -18.48 49.15 20.97
N LYS A 377 -18.24 48.22 21.90
CA LYS A 377 -16.87 47.83 22.30
C LYS A 377 -15.99 47.38 21.12
N TYR A 378 -16.53 46.67 20.14
CA TYR A 378 -15.78 46.21 18.96
C TYR A 378 -15.43 47.37 18.03
N VAL A 379 -16.33 48.35 17.91
CA VAL A 379 -16.07 49.60 17.17
C VAL A 379 -14.89 50.35 17.80
N THR A 380 -14.86 50.48 19.12
CA THR A 380 -13.75 51.12 19.85
C THR A 380 -12.44 50.38 19.66
N GLU A 381 -12.46 49.05 19.73
CA GLU A 381 -11.30 48.19 19.51
C GLU A 381 -10.70 48.40 18.10
N ILE A 382 -11.54 48.36 17.06
CA ILE A 382 -11.12 48.56 15.67
C ILE A 382 -10.61 49.99 15.43
N LYS A 383 -11.27 51.01 16.00
CA LYS A 383 -10.81 52.40 15.90
C LYS A 383 -9.43 52.58 16.52
N SER A 384 -9.20 52.00 17.71
CA SER A 384 -7.91 52.05 18.39
C SER A 384 -6.81 51.42 17.56
N PHE A 385 -7.05 50.21 17.02
CA PHE A 385 -6.11 49.53 16.13
C PHE A 385 -5.82 50.35 14.87
N ALA A 386 -6.85 50.83 14.17
CA ALA A 386 -6.69 51.64 12.95
C ALA A 386 -5.87 52.91 13.24
N LYS A 387 -6.17 53.61 14.33
CA LYS A 387 -5.41 54.79 14.78
C LYS A 387 -3.93 54.45 15.04
N SER A 388 -3.65 53.32 15.68
CA SER A 388 -2.27 52.85 15.93
C SER A 388 -1.46 52.59 14.65
N LYS A 389 -2.14 52.41 13.51
CA LYS A 389 -1.54 52.21 12.19
C LYS A 389 -1.60 53.45 11.29
N GLY A 390 -2.03 54.60 11.82
CA GLY A 390 -2.17 55.83 11.05
C GLY A 390 -3.33 55.81 10.06
N ILE A 391 -4.35 54.97 10.30
CA ILE A 391 -5.47 54.76 9.38
C ILE A 391 -6.71 55.50 9.89
N HIS A 392 -7.32 56.30 9.02
CA HIS A 392 -8.53 57.06 9.34
C HIS A 392 -9.79 56.18 9.36
N THR A 393 -10.71 56.50 10.27
CA THR A 393 -11.98 55.79 10.41
C THR A 393 -13.16 56.75 10.55
N THR A 394 -14.34 56.33 10.11
CA THR A 394 -15.61 57.06 10.28
C THR A 394 -16.68 56.11 10.78
N LEU A 395 -17.47 56.53 11.75
CA LEU A 395 -18.61 55.79 12.28
C LEU A 395 -19.90 56.39 11.74
N GLU A 396 -20.75 55.57 11.15
CA GLU A 396 -22.09 55.90 10.70
C GLU A 396 -23.08 55.14 11.59
N GLU A 397 -23.87 55.88 12.39
CA GLU A 397 -24.90 55.29 13.24
C GLU A 397 -26.22 55.20 12.49
N ARG A 398 -26.84 54.01 12.49
CA ARG A 398 -28.14 53.75 11.87
C ARG A 398 -29.17 53.39 12.96
N THR A 399 -30.43 53.22 12.56
CA THR A 399 -31.54 52.90 13.48
C THR A 399 -31.25 51.69 14.38
N ALA A 400 -30.72 50.59 13.82
CA ALA A 400 -30.45 49.35 14.55
C ALA A 400 -28.97 48.89 14.55
N SER A 401 -28.09 49.54 13.78
CA SER A 401 -26.71 49.09 13.58
C SER A 401 -25.69 50.23 13.56
N LEU A 402 -24.44 49.86 13.77
CA LEU A 402 -23.27 50.72 13.74
C LEU A 402 -22.40 50.29 12.56
N ARG A 403 -22.11 51.22 11.64
CA ARG A 403 -21.25 50.93 10.49
C ARG A 403 -19.95 51.71 10.61
N LEU A 404 -18.85 51.00 10.85
CA LEU A 404 -17.52 51.57 10.92
C LEU A 404 -16.83 51.43 9.56
N LYS A 405 -16.37 52.54 8.99
CA LYS A 405 -15.56 52.58 7.76
C LYS A 405 -14.11 52.86 8.13
N VAL A 406 -13.19 52.08 7.58
CA VAL A 406 -11.73 52.23 7.75
C VAL A 406 -11.13 52.51 6.37
N PHE A 407 -10.56 53.70 6.18
CA PHE A 407 -10.16 54.19 4.86
C PHE A 407 -8.73 53.81 4.50
N GLY A 408 -8.52 53.31 3.29
CA GLY A 408 -7.21 52.99 2.74
C GLY A 408 -7.30 51.94 1.64
N GLY A 409 -6.77 52.26 0.46
CA GLY A 409 -6.69 51.30 -0.65
C GLY A 409 -5.78 50.12 -0.32
N ILE A 410 -4.68 50.37 0.39
CA ILE A 410 -3.71 49.32 0.76
C ILE A 410 -4.33 48.34 1.76
N ILE A 411 -4.90 48.84 2.86
CA ILE A 411 -5.53 47.97 3.88
C ILE A 411 -6.70 47.18 3.29
N SER A 412 -7.47 47.78 2.37
CA SER A 412 -8.55 47.05 1.70
C SER A 412 -8.04 45.90 0.83
N ASN A 413 -6.97 46.13 0.05
CA ASN A 413 -6.34 45.09 -0.76
C ASN A 413 -5.75 43.98 0.13
N LEU A 414 -5.04 44.35 1.20
CA LEU A 414 -4.51 43.40 2.18
C LEU A 414 -5.62 42.56 2.82
N MET A 415 -6.72 43.17 3.30
CA MET A 415 -7.85 42.44 3.87
C MET A 415 -8.49 41.48 2.87
N LYS A 416 -8.64 41.90 1.61
CA LYS A 416 -9.15 41.04 0.54
C LYS A 416 -8.23 39.82 0.32
N ASN A 417 -6.91 40.01 0.34
CA ASN A 417 -5.95 38.93 0.09
C ASN A 417 -5.78 38.00 1.30
N TRP A 418 -5.75 38.57 2.52
CA TRP A 418 -5.63 37.83 3.77
C TRP A 418 -6.91 37.07 4.12
N CYS A 419 -8.05 37.75 4.12
CA CYS A 419 -9.30 37.25 4.70
C CYS A 419 -10.40 36.97 3.66
N GLY A 420 -10.20 37.34 2.39
CA GLY A 420 -11.20 37.18 1.33
C GLY A 420 -12.23 38.32 1.27
N HIS A 421 -13.04 38.28 0.20
CA HIS A 421 -14.09 39.26 -0.09
C HIS A 421 -15.43 38.55 -0.41
N LEU A 422 -16.54 39.11 0.07
CA LEU A 422 -17.86 38.47 0.17
C LEU A 422 -17.88 37.27 1.14
N ALA A 423 -19.04 36.98 1.72
CA ALA A 423 -19.22 35.93 2.71
C ALA A 423 -18.77 34.54 2.20
N LYS A 424 -19.01 34.23 0.92
CA LYS A 424 -18.66 32.93 0.31
C LYS A 424 -17.15 32.69 0.17
N ASN A 425 -16.34 33.74 0.07
CA ASN A 425 -14.88 33.62 -0.10
C ASN A 425 -14.09 34.03 1.14
N LYS A 426 -14.77 34.25 2.28
CA LYS A 426 -14.08 34.50 3.55
C LYS A 426 -13.15 33.34 3.87
N LYS A 427 -11.98 33.64 4.43
CA LYS A 427 -10.95 32.67 4.80
C LYS A 427 -10.13 33.18 5.99
N ILE A 428 -9.49 32.25 6.69
CA ILE A 428 -8.49 32.54 7.72
C ILE A 428 -7.16 32.87 7.03
N PRO A 429 -6.48 33.96 7.39
CA PRO A 429 -5.15 34.28 6.84
C PRO A 429 -4.13 33.19 7.13
N GLU A 430 -3.30 32.82 6.15
CA GLU A 430 -2.38 31.67 6.26
C GLU A 430 -1.43 31.76 7.47
N PHE A 431 -0.95 32.96 7.79
CA PHE A 431 0.00 33.17 8.88
C PHE A 431 -0.61 32.88 10.26
N ILE A 432 -1.95 32.94 10.42
CA ILE A 432 -2.63 32.61 11.68
C ILE A 432 -2.45 31.14 12.06
N PHE A 433 -2.23 30.24 11.10
CA PHE A 433 -1.91 28.83 11.41
C PHE A 433 -0.51 28.67 12.04
N SER A 434 0.36 29.68 11.88
CA SER A 434 1.78 29.63 12.30
C SER A 434 2.13 30.63 13.42
N VAL A 435 1.15 31.29 14.03
CA VAL A 435 1.35 32.11 15.24
C VAL A 435 1.26 31.24 16.51
N ASP A 436 1.62 31.80 17.66
CA ASP A 436 1.54 31.09 18.93
C ASP A 436 0.09 30.75 19.34
N TYR A 437 -0.03 29.89 20.35
CA TYR A 437 -1.32 29.45 20.88
C TYR A 437 -2.21 30.62 21.32
N LYS A 438 -1.64 31.66 21.95
CA LYS A 438 -2.41 32.79 22.53
C LYS A 438 -3.00 33.67 21.44
N LEU A 439 -2.21 34.01 20.42
CA LEU A 439 -2.65 34.81 19.28
C LEU A 439 -3.69 34.08 18.44
N ARG A 440 -3.53 32.75 18.24
CA ARG A 440 -4.59 31.93 17.61
C ARG A 440 -5.89 31.99 18.40
N GLN A 441 -5.81 31.96 19.73
CA GLN A 441 -7.00 32.04 20.58
C GLN A 441 -7.67 33.41 20.50
N HIS A 442 -6.90 34.50 20.50
CA HIS A 442 -7.44 35.83 20.30
C HIS A 442 -8.17 35.99 18.95
N PHE A 443 -7.63 35.43 17.87
CA PHE A 443 -8.30 35.40 16.56
C PHE A 443 -9.63 34.63 16.63
N LEU A 444 -9.62 33.43 17.20
CA LEU A 444 -10.83 32.60 17.37
C LEU A 444 -11.87 33.33 18.23
N ASP A 445 -11.47 33.91 19.35
CA ASP A 445 -12.38 34.62 20.24
C ASP A 445 -13.05 35.80 19.53
N ALA A 446 -12.30 36.59 18.77
CA ALA A 446 -12.84 37.68 17.97
C ALA A 446 -13.80 37.21 16.87
N LEU A 447 -13.46 36.12 16.18
CA LEU A 447 -14.31 35.53 15.14
C LEU A 447 -15.67 35.10 15.70
N TYR A 448 -15.68 34.39 16.83
CA TYR A 448 -16.92 33.95 17.49
C TYR A 448 -17.65 35.07 18.23
N GLN A 449 -16.96 36.14 18.62
CA GLN A 449 -17.60 37.33 19.18
C GLN A 449 -18.42 38.10 18.15
N GLY A 450 -18.01 38.10 16.88
CA GLY A 450 -18.81 38.68 15.79
C GLY A 450 -19.97 37.78 15.40
N ASP A 451 -19.68 36.58 14.90
CA ASP A 451 -20.69 35.72 14.23
C ASP A 451 -21.00 34.41 14.98
N GLY A 452 -20.47 34.25 16.19
CA GLY A 452 -20.62 33.03 16.98
C GLY A 452 -21.90 33.01 17.80
N HIS A 453 -22.56 31.86 17.81
CA HIS A 453 -23.76 31.62 18.61
C HIS A 453 -23.46 30.64 19.75
N ASN A 454 -23.48 31.14 20.99
CA ASN A 454 -23.39 30.30 22.19
C ASN A 454 -24.78 29.93 22.69
N THR A 455 -25.18 28.67 22.52
CA THR A 455 -26.47 28.18 23.02
C THR A 455 -26.38 27.91 24.52
N LYS A 456 -26.88 28.85 25.34
CA LYS A 456 -26.82 28.84 26.81
C LYS A 456 -27.26 27.52 27.46
N ASN A 457 -28.18 26.78 26.83
CA ASN A 457 -28.77 25.55 27.39
C ASN A 457 -28.17 24.24 26.83
N ARG A 458 -27.30 24.29 25.81
CA ARG A 458 -26.77 23.09 25.14
C ARG A 458 -25.25 22.91 25.27
N ASN A 459 -24.55 23.83 25.95
CA ASN A 459 -23.08 23.84 26.06
C ASN A 459 -22.42 23.64 24.68
N GLN A 460 -22.92 24.40 23.69
CA GLN A 460 -22.49 24.36 22.29
C GLN A 460 -22.18 25.77 21.80
N LEU A 461 -20.96 25.94 21.31
CA LEU A 461 -20.51 27.15 20.64
C LEU A 461 -20.51 26.88 19.13
N MET A 462 -21.40 27.54 18.42
CA MET A 462 -21.64 27.34 16.99
C MET A 462 -21.12 28.53 16.19
N TYR A 463 -20.55 28.26 15.02
CA TYR A 463 -20.21 29.30 14.03
C TYR A 463 -20.78 28.89 12.68
N VAL A 464 -21.56 29.77 12.07
CA VAL A 464 -22.27 29.53 10.81
C VAL A 464 -21.61 30.35 9.71
N THR A 465 -21.27 29.74 8.59
CA THR A 465 -20.69 30.43 7.44
C THR A 465 -21.16 29.83 6.13
N VAL A 466 -21.19 30.61 5.06
CA VAL A 466 -21.43 30.12 3.68
C VAL A 466 -20.12 29.84 2.94
N SER A 467 -18.96 30.11 3.55
CA SER A 467 -17.64 29.76 3.02
C SER A 467 -17.22 28.36 3.48
N GLU A 468 -17.14 27.42 2.55
CA GLU A 468 -16.64 26.08 2.83
C GLU A 468 -15.17 26.10 3.25
N THR A 469 -14.36 26.95 2.61
CA THR A 469 -12.94 27.15 2.94
C THR A 469 -12.78 27.59 4.39
N LEU A 470 -13.56 28.59 4.83
CA LEU A 470 -13.51 29.06 6.22
C LEU A 470 -13.94 27.95 7.19
N ALA A 471 -14.98 27.19 6.87
CA ALA A 471 -15.42 26.09 7.71
C ALA A 471 -14.33 25.02 7.90
N HIS A 472 -13.65 24.62 6.82
CA HIS A 472 -12.53 23.68 6.91
C HIS A 472 -11.34 24.25 7.70
N GLN A 473 -10.93 25.47 7.36
CA GLN A 473 -9.85 26.18 8.04
C GLN A 473 -10.12 26.33 9.54
N LEU A 474 -11.36 26.59 9.92
CA LEU A 474 -11.78 26.68 11.31
C LEU A 474 -11.68 25.34 12.04
N GLN A 475 -12.03 24.21 11.39
CA GLN A 475 -11.81 22.87 11.98
C GLN A 475 -10.33 22.63 12.29
N TYR A 476 -9.44 22.98 11.36
CA TYR A 476 -8.00 22.79 11.54
C TYR A 476 -7.36 23.79 12.51
N LEU A 477 -7.83 25.04 12.55
CA LEU A 477 -7.36 26.03 13.51
C LEU A 477 -7.72 25.62 14.95
N TRP A 478 -8.94 25.11 15.16
CA TRP A 478 -9.32 24.49 16.43
C TRP A 478 -8.51 23.23 16.74
N LEU A 479 -8.18 22.43 15.73
CA LEU A 479 -7.34 21.23 15.90
C LEU A 479 -5.91 21.59 16.34
N LEU A 480 -5.34 22.70 15.89
CA LEU A 480 -4.06 23.22 16.42
C LEU A 480 -4.17 23.66 17.89
N GLN A 481 -5.35 24.09 18.32
CA GLN A 481 -5.65 24.36 19.74
C GLN A 481 -5.98 23.07 20.52
N GLY A 482 -5.97 21.90 19.88
CA GLY A 482 -6.33 20.61 20.47
C GLY A 482 -7.83 20.44 20.73
N VAL A 483 -8.68 21.01 19.87
CA VAL A 483 -10.14 20.91 19.94
C VAL A 483 -10.67 20.24 18.67
N ILE A 484 -11.51 19.23 18.83
CA ILE A 484 -12.21 18.59 17.72
C ILE A 484 -13.61 19.20 17.58
N THR A 485 -13.85 19.92 16.49
CA THR A 485 -15.15 20.51 16.17
C THR A 485 -15.94 19.64 15.20
N ALA A 486 -17.26 19.64 15.36
CA ALA A 486 -18.15 19.04 14.36
C ALA A 486 -18.40 20.02 13.22
N LYS A 487 -18.51 19.53 11.98
CA LYS A 487 -18.95 20.32 10.82
C LYS A 487 -20.26 19.76 10.25
N ASN A 488 -21.32 20.55 10.27
CA ASN A 488 -22.61 20.19 9.67
C ASN A 488 -22.88 21.07 8.45
N GLU A 489 -23.68 20.55 7.53
CA GLU A 489 -24.13 21.26 6.33
C GLU A 489 -25.65 21.42 6.42
N LYS A 490 -26.16 22.62 6.17
CA LYS A 490 -27.59 22.94 6.15
C LYS A 490 -27.93 23.63 4.83
N ILE A 491 -28.84 23.04 4.06
CA ILE A 491 -29.37 23.66 2.85
C ILE A 491 -30.49 24.61 3.26
N ASN A 492 -30.32 25.90 2.97
CA ASN A 492 -31.36 26.90 3.17
C ASN A 492 -32.13 27.09 1.85
N LYS A 493 -33.41 26.75 1.84
CA LYS A 493 -34.35 27.09 0.76
C LYS A 493 -35.09 28.37 1.16
N GLY A 494 -34.60 29.52 0.71
CA GLY A 494 -35.35 30.77 0.84
C GLY A 494 -36.46 30.83 -0.21
N ILE A 495 -37.60 31.44 0.12
CA ILE A 495 -38.66 31.72 -0.86
C ILE A 495 -38.07 32.60 -1.97
N GLY A 496 -38.06 32.10 -3.21
CA GLY A 496 -37.53 32.81 -4.38
C GLY A 496 -36.01 32.98 -4.47
N LYS A 497 -35.21 32.35 -3.60
CA LYS A 497 -33.73 32.40 -3.66
C LYS A 497 -33.15 31.05 -4.08
N THR A 498 -32.10 31.07 -4.89
CA THR A 498 -31.30 29.87 -5.20
C THR A 498 -30.87 29.18 -3.90
N PRO A 499 -31.02 27.86 -3.77
CA PRO A 499 -30.63 27.13 -2.57
C PRO A 499 -29.17 27.44 -2.21
N SER A 500 -28.90 27.80 -0.96
CA SER A 500 -27.54 28.07 -0.49
C SER A 500 -27.18 27.13 0.66
N THR A 501 -26.02 26.49 0.56
CA THR A 501 -25.47 25.64 1.64
C THR A 501 -24.79 26.52 2.68
N ALA A 502 -25.18 26.37 3.93
CA ALA A 502 -24.50 26.93 5.09
C ALA A 502 -23.74 25.83 5.83
N TYR A 503 -22.52 26.11 6.22
CA TYR A 503 -21.64 25.25 7.00
C TYR A 503 -21.66 25.70 8.46
N ILE A 504 -21.85 24.76 9.36
CA ILE A 504 -21.97 25.02 10.80
C ILE A 504 -20.85 24.26 11.48
N THR A 505 -19.90 24.99 12.08
CA THR A 505 -18.91 24.37 12.96
C THR A 505 -19.39 24.44 14.41
N THR A 506 -19.22 23.37 15.18
CA THR A 506 -19.71 23.31 16.57
C THR A 506 -18.64 22.77 17.50
N THR A 507 -18.34 23.54 18.55
CA THR A 507 -17.49 23.17 19.68
C THR A 507 -18.39 22.81 20.86
N TYR A 508 -18.05 21.74 21.59
CA TYR A 508 -18.93 21.17 22.63
C TYR A 508 -18.29 21.16 24.01
N GLY A 509 -19.08 21.43 25.04
CA GLY A 509 -18.73 21.21 26.45
C GLY A 509 -17.43 21.89 26.87
N LYS A 510 -16.54 21.15 27.55
CA LYS A 510 -15.30 21.68 28.15
C LYS A 510 -14.39 22.38 27.14
N ASP A 511 -14.44 22.02 25.87
CA ASP A 511 -13.55 22.62 24.87
C ASP A 511 -13.91 24.08 24.58
N ILE A 512 -15.13 24.51 24.88
CA ILE A 512 -15.54 25.92 24.84
C ILE A 512 -14.69 26.76 25.80
N ASN A 513 -14.35 26.20 26.97
CA ASN A 513 -13.57 26.88 28.00
C ASN A 513 -12.09 27.11 27.59
N LYS A 514 -11.66 26.71 26.38
CA LYS A 514 -10.38 27.17 25.82
C LYS A 514 -10.45 28.59 25.29
N SER A 515 -11.66 29.10 25.04
CA SER A 515 -11.88 30.51 24.74
C SER A 515 -11.57 31.38 25.95
N ASN A 516 -11.02 32.58 25.73
CA ASN A 516 -10.86 33.56 26.79
C ASN A 516 -12.16 34.34 27.07
N VAL A 517 -13.18 34.15 26.24
CA VAL A 517 -14.43 34.93 26.25
C VAL A 517 -15.63 34.05 26.58
N PHE A 518 -15.68 32.85 25.99
CA PHE A 518 -16.80 31.95 26.13
C PHE A 518 -16.53 30.89 27.20
N SER A 519 -17.54 30.60 28.00
CA SER A 519 -17.50 29.56 29.02
C SER A 519 -18.80 28.74 29.00
N THR A 520 -18.77 27.61 29.72
CA THR A 520 -19.93 26.72 29.91
C THR A 520 -20.64 27.03 31.23
N ASN A 521 -21.97 26.89 31.25
CA ASN A 521 -22.80 27.30 32.41
C ASN A 521 -23.10 26.15 33.41
N THR A 522 -22.92 24.87 33.05
CA THR A 522 -23.37 23.71 33.87
C THR A 522 -22.52 22.44 33.67
N LYS A 523 -22.81 21.38 34.45
CA LYS A 523 -22.24 20.02 34.29
C LYS A 523 -22.32 19.55 32.83
N TYR A 524 -21.16 19.44 32.18
CA TYR A 524 -21.03 18.88 30.83
C TYR A 524 -20.61 17.40 30.88
N ARG A 525 -21.03 16.62 29.87
CA ARG A 525 -20.48 15.27 29.65
C ARG A 525 -19.06 15.37 29.09
N ILE A 526 -18.24 14.36 29.37
CA ILE A 526 -16.90 14.23 28.78
C ILE A 526 -17.06 14.12 27.26
N GLN A 527 -16.24 14.87 26.52
CA GLN A 527 -16.29 14.87 25.07
C GLN A 527 -15.89 13.49 24.54
N GLU A 528 -16.63 13.00 23.55
CA GLU A 528 -16.48 11.62 23.11
C GLU A 528 -15.10 11.32 22.52
N HIS A 529 -14.45 12.30 21.89
CA HIS A 529 -13.11 12.10 21.33
C HIS A 529 -12.02 11.90 22.41
N LYS A 530 -12.35 12.18 23.68
CA LYS A 530 -11.52 11.90 24.87
C LYS A 530 -11.86 10.55 25.52
N LEU A 531 -12.95 9.92 25.10
CA LEU A 531 -13.31 8.57 25.52
C LEU A 531 -12.60 7.55 24.63
N LEU A 532 -12.34 6.38 25.17
CA LEU A 532 -11.78 5.26 24.41
C LEU A 532 -12.86 4.22 24.12
N PRO A 533 -12.78 3.51 22.99
CA PRO A 533 -13.68 2.39 22.71
C PRO A 533 -13.57 1.32 23.78
N ILE A 534 -14.71 0.74 24.20
CA ILE A 534 -14.70 -0.37 25.16
C ILE A 534 -13.89 -1.57 24.64
N GLN A 535 -13.77 -1.69 23.31
CA GLN A 535 -13.08 -2.77 22.60
C GLN A 535 -11.64 -2.98 23.07
N ILE A 536 -11.01 -1.93 23.62
CA ILE A 536 -9.67 -2.01 24.22
C ILE A 536 -9.62 -2.95 25.43
N LEU A 537 -10.75 -3.19 26.09
CA LEU A 537 -10.89 -4.03 27.29
C LEU A 537 -11.69 -5.33 27.06
N ASN A 538 -11.94 -5.72 25.80
CA ASN A 538 -12.75 -6.90 25.46
C ASN A 538 -12.23 -8.21 26.08
N GLU A 539 -10.95 -8.27 26.47
CA GLU A 539 -10.37 -9.44 27.13
C GLU A 539 -10.82 -9.62 28.59
N PHE A 540 -11.47 -8.62 29.19
CA PHE A 540 -11.96 -8.67 30.57
C PHE A 540 -13.48 -8.77 30.63
N LYS A 541 -14.00 -9.39 31.70
CA LYS A 541 -15.43 -9.30 32.01
C LYS A 541 -15.77 -7.86 32.40
N HIS A 542 -16.48 -7.15 31.53
CA HIS A 542 -16.84 -5.74 31.74
C HIS A 542 -18.33 -5.49 31.58
N LYS A 543 -18.83 -4.40 32.16
CA LYS A 543 -20.20 -3.91 31.96
C LYS A 543 -20.43 -3.54 30.49
N LYS A 544 -21.66 -3.66 30.00
CA LYS A 544 -22.03 -3.22 28.63
C LYS A 544 -21.91 -1.70 28.53
N ALA A 545 -20.99 -1.23 27.71
CA ALA A 545 -20.79 0.19 27.39
C ALA A 545 -20.18 0.29 25.98
N SER A 546 -20.41 1.37 25.24
CA SER A 546 -19.76 1.57 23.93
C SER A 546 -18.36 2.15 24.05
N GLN A 547 -18.16 3.04 25.03
CA GLN A 547 -16.94 3.80 25.27
C GLN A 547 -16.72 3.98 26.78
N ILE A 548 -15.48 4.28 27.14
CA ILE A 548 -15.05 4.47 28.53
C ILE A 548 -14.23 5.74 28.68
N ASN A 549 -14.36 6.37 29.84
CA ASN A 549 -13.46 7.44 30.25
C ASN A 549 -12.12 6.80 30.63
N PRO A 550 -10.97 7.25 30.09
CA PRO A 550 -9.68 6.62 30.30
C PRO A 550 -9.05 7.00 31.66
N THR A 551 -9.85 7.01 32.73
CA THR A 551 -9.35 7.14 34.10
C THR A 551 -9.37 5.79 34.78
N ILE A 552 -8.39 5.55 35.66
CA ILE A 552 -8.30 4.29 36.41
C ILE A 552 -9.61 3.97 37.15
N HIS A 553 -10.26 4.99 37.74
CA HIS A 553 -11.55 4.81 38.42
C HIS A 553 -12.66 4.34 37.49
N SER A 554 -12.74 4.90 36.28
CA SER A 554 -13.78 4.53 35.32
C SER A 554 -13.54 3.14 34.75
N ILE A 555 -12.28 2.82 34.46
CA ILE A 555 -11.86 1.50 34.00
C ILE A 555 -12.19 0.44 35.05
N PHE A 556 -11.80 0.66 36.31
CA PHE A 556 -12.05 -0.30 37.39
C PHE A 556 -13.55 -0.49 37.64
N ARG A 557 -14.35 0.58 37.59
CA ARG A 557 -15.82 0.48 37.68
C ARG A 557 -16.41 -0.38 36.55
N VAL A 558 -15.93 -0.19 35.33
CA VAL A 558 -16.39 -0.96 34.15
C VAL A 558 -15.98 -2.43 34.24
N LEU A 559 -14.84 -2.72 34.85
CA LEU A 559 -14.34 -4.07 35.14
C LEU A 559 -15.00 -4.72 36.39
N ASN A 560 -16.06 -4.12 36.92
CA ASN A 560 -16.75 -4.56 38.15
C ASN A 560 -15.86 -4.55 39.41
N LEU A 561 -14.80 -3.74 39.48
CA LEU A 561 -13.91 -3.60 40.62
C LEU A 561 -14.36 -2.46 41.57
N GLY A 562 -15.64 -2.53 41.97
CA GLY A 562 -16.28 -1.56 42.86
C GLY A 562 -17.09 -0.48 42.15
N ASP A 563 -18.15 0.00 42.82
CA ASP A 563 -19.06 1.00 42.26
C ASP A 563 -18.84 2.39 42.86
N THR A 564 -18.36 2.49 44.10
CA THR A 564 -18.06 3.77 44.77
C THR A 564 -16.57 4.11 44.71
N LYS A 565 -16.23 5.41 44.78
CA LYS A 565 -14.83 5.89 44.76
C LYS A 565 -13.99 5.28 45.90
N ILE A 566 -14.60 5.07 47.07
CA ILE A 566 -13.96 4.45 48.24
C ILE A 566 -13.64 2.98 47.97
N GLN A 567 -14.58 2.22 47.40
CA GLN A 567 -14.35 0.81 47.03
C GLN A 567 -13.26 0.67 45.97
N ILE A 568 -13.31 1.50 44.93
CA ILE A 568 -12.33 1.47 43.84
C ILE A 568 -10.93 1.81 44.35
N ASN A 569 -10.79 2.81 45.24
CA ASN A 569 -9.48 3.15 45.83
C ASN A 569 -8.88 1.98 46.60
N LYS A 570 -9.69 1.18 47.31
CA LYS A 570 -9.22 -0.05 47.97
C LYS A 570 -8.65 -1.03 46.93
N TYR A 571 -9.36 -1.24 45.82
CA TYR A 571 -8.88 -2.09 44.72
C TYR A 571 -7.62 -1.54 44.04
N ILE A 572 -7.50 -0.22 43.84
CA ILE A 572 -6.27 0.38 43.29
C ILE A 572 -5.07 0.02 44.17
N THR A 573 -5.16 0.18 45.50
CA THR A 573 -4.08 -0.19 46.42
C THR A 573 -3.74 -1.69 46.38
N ILE A 574 -4.75 -2.54 46.16
CA ILE A 574 -4.55 -3.99 46.00
C ILE A 574 -3.84 -4.28 44.68
N PHE A 575 -4.32 -3.72 43.57
CA PHE A 575 -3.72 -3.88 42.25
C PHE A 575 -2.31 -3.30 42.18
N ASP A 576 -1.98 -2.24 42.93
CA ASP A 576 -0.59 -1.74 43.04
C ASP A 576 0.36 -2.77 43.67
N LYS A 577 -0.13 -3.61 44.60
CA LYS A 577 0.64 -4.74 45.16
C LYS A 577 0.72 -5.89 44.15
N LEU A 578 -0.40 -6.23 43.51
CA LEU A 578 -0.46 -7.30 42.50
C LEU A 578 0.40 -6.99 41.26
N PHE A 579 0.42 -5.74 40.79
CA PHE A 579 1.27 -5.27 39.68
C PHE A 579 2.78 -5.32 40.01
N LYS A 580 3.13 -5.42 41.29
CA LYS A 580 4.50 -5.63 41.81
C LYS A 580 4.79 -7.12 42.08
N GLY A 581 3.87 -8.03 41.76
CA GLY A 581 4.02 -9.48 41.95
C GLY A 581 3.89 -9.95 43.40
N LYS A 582 3.35 -9.11 44.31
CA LYS A 582 3.19 -9.49 45.72
C LYS A 582 1.87 -10.24 45.93
N SER A 583 1.94 -11.39 46.60
CA SER A 583 0.76 -12.14 47.05
C SER A 583 0.01 -11.40 48.17
N ILE A 584 -1.30 -11.62 48.27
CA ILE A 584 -2.16 -11.01 49.30
C ILE A 584 -2.15 -11.92 50.53
N THR A 585 -1.09 -11.86 51.34
CA THR A 585 -0.80 -12.87 52.37
C THR A 585 -1.42 -12.64 53.76
N ASN A 586 -2.33 -11.66 53.97
CA ASN A 586 -2.69 -11.31 55.36
C ASN A 586 -4.13 -10.86 55.67
N ILE A 587 -5.16 -11.22 54.89
CA ILE A 587 -6.52 -10.68 55.12
C ILE A 587 -7.64 -11.67 54.74
N ASN A 588 -8.67 -11.76 55.61
CA ASN A 588 -9.98 -12.43 55.46
C ASN A 588 -10.33 -12.96 54.04
N LYS A 589 -10.27 -14.28 53.86
CA LYS A 589 -10.53 -15.03 52.62
C LYS A 589 -11.85 -14.64 51.93
N HIS A 590 -12.89 -14.30 52.70
CA HIS A 590 -14.20 -13.88 52.17
C HIS A 590 -14.17 -12.53 51.43
N LYS A 591 -13.22 -11.62 51.73
CA LYS A 591 -13.17 -10.27 51.13
C LYS A 591 -12.66 -10.25 49.69
N PHE A 592 -12.02 -11.31 49.21
CA PHE A 592 -11.37 -11.36 47.89
C PHE A 592 -11.95 -12.42 46.94
N LYS A 593 -12.99 -13.13 47.36
CA LYS A 593 -13.75 -14.08 46.51
C LYS A 593 -14.20 -13.45 45.18
N HIS A 594 -14.46 -12.14 45.20
CA HIS A 594 -14.79 -11.38 43.99
C HIS A 594 -13.65 -11.31 42.96
N LEU A 595 -12.40 -11.11 43.39
CA LEU A 595 -11.24 -11.07 42.48
C LEU A 595 -10.90 -12.47 41.93
N LEU A 596 -11.11 -13.51 42.74
CA LEU A 596 -11.06 -14.93 42.35
C LEU A 596 -12.09 -15.21 41.24
N ASN A 597 -13.36 -14.81 41.44
CA ASN A 597 -14.44 -15.01 40.45
C ASN A 597 -14.21 -14.26 39.13
N LEU A 598 -13.55 -13.10 39.19
CA LEU A 598 -13.15 -12.32 38.02
C LEU A 598 -11.86 -12.85 37.37
N GLY A 599 -11.15 -13.78 38.02
CA GLY A 599 -9.95 -14.44 37.51
C GLY A 599 -8.65 -13.63 37.66
N PHE A 600 -8.65 -12.53 38.43
CA PHE A 600 -7.44 -11.71 38.64
C PHE A 600 -6.44 -12.34 39.63
N ILE A 601 -6.90 -13.21 40.52
CA ILE A 601 -6.06 -13.96 41.46
C ILE A 601 -6.46 -15.44 41.43
N ASP A 602 -5.52 -16.33 41.73
CA ASP A 602 -5.77 -17.78 41.80
C ASP A 602 -6.18 -18.24 43.21
N ASN A 603 -6.37 -19.55 43.39
CA ASN A 603 -6.76 -20.15 44.67
C ASN A 603 -5.70 -19.97 45.77
N ASN A 604 -4.45 -19.67 45.40
CA ASN A 604 -3.34 -19.36 46.29
C ASN A 604 -3.21 -17.85 46.55
N TYR A 605 -4.16 -17.05 46.05
CA TYR A 605 -4.18 -15.58 46.13
C TYR A 605 -2.99 -14.91 45.44
N GLU A 606 -2.41 -15.59 44.45
CA GLU A 606 -1.34 -15.07 43.60
C GLU A 606 -1.92 -14.36 42.36
N PRO A 607 -1.27 -13.30 41.84
CA PRO A 607 -1.71 -12.60 40.65
C PRO A 607 -1.69 -13.52 39.42
N THR A 608 -2.79 -13.55 38.66
CA THR A 608 -2.85 -14.31 37.40
C THR A 608 -2.32 -13.47 36.22
N LYS A 609 -2.22 -14.11 35.05
CA LYS A 609 -1.91 -13.44 33.76
C LYS A 609 -2.85 -12.28 33.43
N LEU A 610 -4.09 -12.28 33.93
CA LEU A 610 -5.04 -11.18 33.73
C LEU A 610 -4.60 -9.88 34.42
N VAL A 611 -3.88 -9.96 35.54
CA VAL A 611 -3.32 -8.77 36.21
C VAL A 611 -2.22 -8.15 35.35
N GLU A 612 -1.34 -8.96 34.79
CA GLU A 612 -0.29 -8.49 33.89
C GLU A 612 -0.87 -7.90 32.59
N LEU A 613 -1.88 -8.54 32.02
CA LEU A 613 -2.61 -8.03 30.86
C LEU A 613 -3.27 -6.68 31.18
N LEU A 614 -3.91 -6.54 32.36
CA LEU A 614 -4.53 -5.29 32.79
C LEU A 614 -3.49 -4.19 32.95
N LYS A 615 -2.32 -4.49 33.53
CA LYS A 615 -1.20 -3.55 33.64
C LYS A 615 -0.77 -3.03 32.28
N ASN A 616 -0.57 -3.92 31.31
CA ASN A 616 -0.18 -3.58 29.94
C ASN A 616 -1.25 -2.74 29.23
N LYS A 617 -2.54 -3.08 29.40
CA LYS A 617 -3.66 -2.31 28.84
C LYS A 617 -3.78 -0.94 29.46
N LEU A 618 -3.62 -0.80 30.78
CA LEU A 618 -3.58 0.51 31.45
C LEU A 618 -2.42 1.37 30.96
N GLN A 619 -1.23 0.78 30.75
CA GLN A 619 -0.09 1.49 30.18
C GLN A 619 -0.36 1.94 28.74
N LYS A 620 -1.00 1.09 27.92
CA LYS A 620 -1.37 1.45 26.54
C LYS A 620 -2.45 2.54 26.49
N ILE A 621 -3.49 2.44 27.32
CA ILE A 621 -4.50 3.49 27.50
C ILE A 621 -3.81 4.79 27.88
N LYS A 622 -2.86 4.73 28.83
CA LYS A 622 -2.03 5.88 29.20
C LYS A 622 -1.28 6.47 28.00
N THR A 623 -0.59 5.64 27.20
CA THR A 623 0.10 6.09 25.98
C THR A 623 -0.87 6.78 25.00
N ILE A 624 -2.04 6.20 24.73
CA ILE A 624 -3.04 6.83 23.84
C ILE A 624 -3.54 8.15 24.43
N THR A 625 -3.79 8.23 25.74
CA THR A 625 -4.24 9.49 26.37
C THR A 625 -3.18 10.58 26.44
N GLU A 626 -1.91 10.21 26.54
CA GLU A 626 -0.78 11.15 26.54
C GLU A 626 -0.37 11.55 25.11
N SER A 627 -0.82 10.80 24.10
CA SER A 627 -0.59 11.08 22.70
C SER A 627 -1.47 12.21 22.15
N ASN A 628 -1.26 12.54 20.87
CA ASN A 628 -2.15 13.45 20.14
C ASN A 628 -3.13 12.73 19.20
N LEU A 629 -3.44 11.46 19.49
CA LEU A 629 -4.37 10.63 18.73
C LEU A 629 -5.73 10.52 19.42
N SER A 630 -6.79 10.44 18.62
CA SER A 630 -8.14 10.10 19.04
C SER A 630 -8.69 8.99 18.13
N LEU A 631 -9.56 8.16 18.68
CA LEU A 631 -10.24 7.09 17.96
C LEU A 631 -11.68 7.50 17.75
N LEU A 632 -12.03 7.84 16.51
CA LEU A 632 -13.37 8.30 16.16
C LEU A 632 -14.16 7.20 15.48
N ARG A 633 -15.39 6.99 15.94
CA ARG A 633 -16.29 5.99 15.38
C ARG A 633 -16.73 6.40 13.98
N ILE A 634 -16.68 5.46 13.03
CA ILE A 634 -17.27 5.58 11.71
C ILE A 634 -18.79 5.58 11.85
N ILE A 635 -19.44 6.63 11.32
CA ILE A 635 -20.90 6.76 11.32
C ILE A 635 -21.52 6.39 9.98
N ASP A 636 -20.74 6.49 8.89
CA ASP A 636 -21.20 6.22 7.54
C ASP A 636 -20.02 5.91 6.62
N ILE A 637 -20.21 5.02 5.65
CA ILE A 637 -19.25 4.70 4.59
C ILE A 637 -20.03 4.62 3.29
N LYS A 638 -19.64 5.38 2.27
CA LYS A 638 -20.31 5.39 0.97
C LYS A 638 -19.34 5.05 -0.16
N LYS A 639 -19.70 4.07 -0.99
CA LYS A 639 -19.00 3.79 -2.24
C LYS A 639 -19.42 4.81 -3.30
N ILE A 640 -18.45 5.51 -3.89
CA ILE A 640 -18.65 6.50 -4.96
C ILE A 640 -18.00 5.96 -6.23
N THR A 641 -18.78 5.81 -7.29
CA THR A 641 -18.35 5.19 -8.55
C THR A 641 -18.03 6.19 -9.66
N THR A 642 -18.47 7.45 -9.57
CA THR A 642 -18.27 8.48 -10.60
C THR A 642 -17.75 9.80 -10.01
N GLY A 643 -17.16 10.68 -10.84
CA GLY A 643 -16.82 12.06 -10.43
C GLY A 643 -15.33 12.38 -10.18
N PHE A 644 -14.42 11.40 -10.26
CA PHE A 644 -12.97 11.62 -10.09
C PHE A 644 -12.19 11.02 -11.25
N LYS A 645 -11.28 11.79 -11.86
CA LYS A 645 -10.42 11.36 -12.98
C LYS A 645 -9.03 10.92 -12.51
N GLN A 646 -8.52 11.55 -11.45
CA GLN A 646 -7.20 11.31 -10.90
C GLN A 646 -7.27 11.16 -9.38
N VAL A 647 -6.36 10.37 -8.84
CA VAL A 647 -6.17 10.13 -7.41
C VAL A 647 -4.70 10.41 -7.05
N TYR A 648 -4.45 10.77 -5.79
CA TYR A 648 -3.19 11.36 -5.36
C TYR A 648 -2.69 10.71 -4.06
N ASP A 649 -1.37 10.61 -3.90
CA ASP A 649 -0.73 10.09 -2.69
C ASP A 649 0.63 10.78 -2.46
N ILE A 650 1.22 10.57 -1.28
CA ILE A 650 2.56 11.07 -0.93
C ILE A 650 3.38 10.01 -0.20
N SER A 651 4.69 10.01 -0.39
CA SER A 651 5.61 9.13 0.34
C SER A 651 6.29 9.86 1.50
N VAL A 652 6.30 9.21 2.66
CA VAL A 652 6.90 9.66 3.92
C VAL A 652 7.66 8.48 4.53
N PRO A 653 8.94 8.29 4.17
CA PRO A 653 9.73 7.15 4.62
C PRO A 653 9.87 7.06 6.14
N GLY A 654 9.79 5.83 6.67
CA GLY A 654 10.00 5.50 8.09
C GLY A 654 8.79 5.73 9.01
N TYR A 655 7.81 6.53 8.60
CA TYR A 655 6.55 6.73 9.34
C TYR A 655 5.34 6.19 8.59
N GLU A 656 5.35 6.29 7.25
CA GLU A 656 4.34 5.67 6.38
C GLU A 656 2.90 6.07 6.67
N ASN A 657 2.73 7.29 7.19
CA ASN A 657 1.41 7.87 7.41
C ASN A 657 1.41 9.37 7.23
N PHE A 658 0.24 9.95 6.99
CA PHE A 658 0.01 11.40 6.97
C PHE A 658 -1.45 11.73 7.32
N VAL A 659 -1.74 13.02 7.56
CA VAL A 659 -3.10 13.50 7.86
C VAL A 659 -3.74 14.15 6.65
N ALA A 660 -4.94 13.71 6.30
CA ALA A 660 -5.73 14.29 5.22
C ALA A 660 -7.24 14.27 5.51
N GLY A 661 -8.00 14.94 4.64
CA GLY A 661 -9.46 15.01 4.65
C GLY A 661 -10.06 16.03 5.61
N SER A 662 -11.36 16.31 5.47
CA SER A 662 -12.07 17.34 6.25
C SER A 662 -11.97 17.07 7.75
N GLY A 663 -11.16 17.86 8.46
CA GLY A 663 -10.91 17.74 9.89
C GLY A 663 -9.78 16.80 10.28
N GLY A 664 -9.11 16.16 9.32
CA GLY A 664 -7.93 15.32 9.52
C GLY A 664 -8.24 13.88 9.99
N ILE A 665 -7.87 12.92 9.14
CA ILE A 665 -7.89 11.47 9.36
C ILE A 665 -6.50 10.92 8.98
N ALA A 666 -6.01 9.92 9.71
CA ALA A 666 -4.71 9.33 9.46
C ALA A 666 -4.77 8.30 8.32
N CYS A 667 -3.91 8.49 7.32
CA CYS A 667 -3.84 7.72 6.08
C CYS A 667 -2.48 7.03 5.98
N HIS A 668 -2.42 5.81 5.45
CA HIS A 668 -1.18 5.09 5.14
C HIS A 668 -0.67 5.51 3.74
N ASN A 669 0.63 5.36 3.46
CA ASN A 669 1.19 5.69 2.14
C ASN A 669 1.66 4.46 1.33
N THR A 670 1.91 4.65 0.04
CA THR A 670 2.31 3.55 -0.85
C THR A 670 3.76 3.07 -0.61
N ARG A 671 3.95 1.77 -0.30
CA ARG A 671 5.23 1.03 -0.27
C ARG A 671 5.29 0.02 -1.43
N GLY A 672 6.45 -0.18 -2.07
CA GLY A 672 6.69 -1.24 -3.06
C GLY A 672 7.76 -2.22 -2.57
N GLN A 673 7.53 -3.54 -2.67
CA GLN A 673 8.52 -4.57 -2.32
C GLN A 673 8.88 -5.49 -3.53
N GLN A 674 10.21 -5.58 -3.76
CA GLN A 674 11.04 -6.57 -4.46
C GLN A 674 10.69 -7.01 -5.90
N GLY A 675 11.47 -6.58 -6.89
CA GLY A 675 11.35 -7.06 -8.29
C GLY A 675 12.68 -7.18 -9.01
N ILE A 676 13.08 -8.43 -9.22
CA ILE A 676 14.32 -8.82 -9.91
C ILE A 676 14.01 -9.58 -11.21
N GLY A 677 12.84 -10.23 -11.33
CA GLY A 677 12.50 -11.19 -12.39
C GLY A 677 12.63 -10.67 -13.83
N ALA A 678 11.60 -10.02 -14.36
CA ALA A 678 11.61 -9.53 -15.75
C ALA A 678 12.75 -8.53 -16.04
N SER A 679 13.09 -7.68 -15.07
CA SER A 679 14.22 -6.75 -15.18
C SER A 679 15.57 -7.47 -15.34
N GLY A 680 15.73 -8.66 -14.75
CA GLY A 680 16.91 -9.50 -14.91
C GLY A 680 17.05 -10.06 -16.33
N CYS A 681 15.93 -10.44 -16.96
CA CYS A 681 15.90 -10.89 -18.35
C CYS A 681 16.28 -9.76 -19.31
N ILE A 682 15.76 -8.54 -19.10
CA ILE A 682 16.10 -7.37 -19.90
C ILE A 682 17.59 -7.03 -19.75
N LEU A 683 18.12 -7.09 -18.52
CA LEU A 683 19.56 -6.93 -18.30
C LEU A 683 20.37 -7.97 -19.08
N LEU A 684 19.96 -9.24 -19.08
CA LEU A 684 20.67 -10.30 -19.80
C LEU A 684 20.66 -10.06 -21.31
N SER A 685 19.50 -9.68 -21.87
CA SER A 685 19.37 -9.34 -23.28
C SER A 685 20.34 -8.22 -23.66
N GLN A 686 20.36 -7.13 -22.88
CA GLN A 686 21.28 -6.01 -23.09
C GLN A 686 22.75 -6.40 -22.93
N VAL A 687 23.10 -7.22 -21.93
CA VAL A 687 24.49 -7.60 -21.66
C VAL A 687 25.04 -8.54 -22.73
N THR A 688 24.22 -9.43 -23.27
CA THR A 688 24.65 -10.43 -24.27
C THR A 688 24.59 -9.90 -25.69
N THR A 689 23.63 -9.05 -26.03
CA THR A 689 23.41 -8.57 -27.41
C THR A 689 23.74 -7.10 -27.61
N GLY A 690 23.74 -6.28 -26.54
CA GLY A 690 23.83 -4.83 -26.63
C GLY A 690 22.55 -4.14 -27.12
N LYS A 691 21.49 -4.90 -27.46
CA LYS A 691 20.23 -4.37 -27.98
C LYS A 691 19.20 -4.11 -26.86
N PRO A 692 18.31 -3.12 -27.04
CA PRO A 692 17.19 -2.89 -26.14
C PRO A 692 16.14 -4.01 -26.26
N SER A 693 15.41 -4.29 -25.18
CA SER A 693 14.21 -5.13 -25.26
C SER A 693 13.02 -4.31 -25.75
N LYS A 694 12.27 -4.84 -26.71
CA LYS A 694 11.07 -4.21 -27.29
C LYS A 694 9.85 -4.64 -26.46
N ILE A 695 9.11 -3.67 -25.94
CA ILE A 695 7.98 -3.90 -25.03
C ILE A 695 6.75 -3.19 -25.59
N ILE A 696 5.64 -3.90 -25.69
CA ILE A 696 4.31 -3.33 -25.97
C ILE A 696 3.47 -3.52 -24.72
N SER A 697 2.84 -2.46 -24.23
CA SER A 697 1.95 -2.54 -23.07
C SER A 697 0.66 -1.77 -23.33
N GLY A 698 -0.48 -2.43 -23.14
CA GLY A 698 -1.80 -1.86 -23.34
C GLY A 698 -2.72 -2.12 -22.15
N THR A 699 -3.49 -1.11 -21.74
CA THR A 699 -4.45 -1.19 -20.63
C THR A 699 -5.91 -1.21 -21.10
N GLY A 700 -6.16 -1.59 -22.37
CA GLY A 700 -7.50 -1.60 -22.98
C GLY A 700 -7.77 -0.43 -23.94
N GLY A 701 -6.75 0.00 -24.67
CA GLY A 701 -6.81 1.03 -25.71
C GLY A 701 -5.55 0.95 -26.59
N LYS A 702 -5.15 2.06 -27.22
CA LYS A 702 -3.89 2.15 -27.97
C LYS A 702 -2.69 1.80 -27.07
N PRO A 703 -1.93 0.73 -27.34
CA PRO A 703 -0.81 0.33 -26.51
C PRO A 703 0.42 1.19 -26.80
N LEU A 704 1.34 1.23 -25.84
CA LEU A 704 2.62 1.90 -25.98
C LEU A 704 3.69 0.86 -26.35
N TYR A 705 4.40 1.11 -27.45
CA TYR A 705 5.65 0.46 -27.78
C TYR A 705 6.84 1.23 -27.18
N MET A 706 7.79 0.50 -26.60
CA MET A 706 8.98 1.01 -25.94
C MET A 706 10.19 0.12 -26.25
N GLU A 707 11.34 0.73 -26.53
CA GLU A 707 12.64 0.06 -26.49
C GLU A 707 13.37 0.41 -25.20
N LEU A 708 13.59 -0.59 -24.35
CA LEU A 708 14.06 -0.43 -22.99
C LEU A 708 15.44 -1.06 -22.77
N GLU A 709 16.35 -0.28 -22.20
CA GLU A 709 17.63 -0.68 -21.60
C GLU A 709 17.61 -0.36 -20.09
N ILE A 710 18.55 -0.95 -19.35
CA ILE A 710 18.86 -0.63 -17.96
C ILE A 710 20.22 0.10 -17.93
N ASP A 711 20.23 1.31 -17.38
CA ASP A 711 21.47 1.98 -16.97
C ASP A 711 22.04 1.24 -15.77
N THR A 712 23.07 0.42 -16.01
CA THR A 712 23.66 -0.42 -14.97
C THR A 712 24.43 0.38 -13.92
N ALA A 713 24.85 1.61 -14.19
CA ALA A 713 25.56 2.43 -13.20
C ALA A 713 24.58 3.05 -12.19
N LYS A 714 23.37 3.43 -12.64
CA LYS A 714 22.35 4.08 -11.80
C LYS A 714 21.23 3.15 -11.32
N ASN A 715 21.10 1.96 -11.92
CA ASN A 715 19.93 1.09 -11.77
C ASN A 715 18.62 1.84 -12.10
N GLU A 716 18.60 2.44 -13.29
CA GLU A 716 17.47 3.23 -13.83
C GLU A 716 17.13 2.80 -15.26
N PRO A 717 15.87 2.91 -15.69
CA PRO A 717 15.49 2.62 -17.07
C PRO A 717 16.06 3.65 -18.05
N LYS A 718 16.52 3.17 -19.20
CA LYS A 718 16.97 3.99 -20.32
C LYS A 718 16.14 3.64 -21.55
N ILE A 719 15.26 4.56 -21.94
CA ILE A 719 14.32 4.36 -23.05
C ILE A 719 14.98 4.90 -24.33
N LYS A 720 15.07 4.07 -25.37
CA LYS A 720 15.67 4.42 -26.68
C LYS A 720 14.63 4.98 -27.65
N LEU A 721 13.50 4.29 -27.75
CA LEU A 721 12.38 4.64 -28.62
C LEU A 721 11.07 4.44 -27.86
N GLN A 722 10.10 5.31 -28.11
CA GLN A 722 8.76 5.21 -27.57
C GLN A 722 7.76 5.70 -28.63
N LYS A 723 6.79 4.86 -28.98
CA LYS A 723 5.71 5.18 -29.94
C LYS A 723 4.38 4.54 -29.51
N GLU A 724 3.27 5.14 -29.91
CA GLU A 724 1.92 4.62 -29.66
C GLU A 724 1.46 3.85 -30.90
N LEU A 725 0.77 2.72 -30.71
CA LEU A 725 0.30 1.88 -31.82
C LEU A 725 -1.19 2.12 -32.11
N ASP A 726 -1.57 2.04 -33.38
CA ASP A 726 -2.93 2.34 -33.86
C ASP A 726 -3.86 1.11 -33.90
N TYR A 727 -3.81 0.29 -32.84
CA TYR A 727 -4.77 -0.80 -32.62
C TYR A 727 -5.01 -0.98 -31.12
N ASP A 728 -6.13 -1.58 -30.71
CA ASP A 728 -6.39 -1.82 -29.30
C ASP A 728 -5.73 -3.10 -28.81
N TYR A 729 -5.07 -3.02 -27.66
CA TYR A 729 -4.49 -4.17 -26.97
C TYR A 729 -4.59 -4.00 -25.46
N LYS A 730 -4.79 -5.14 -24.77
CA LYS A 730 -4.79 -5.22 -23.33
C LYS A 730 -3.90 -6.39 -22.92
N GLY A 731 -2.81 -6.07 -22.23
CA GLY A 731 -1.76 -7.02 -21.89
C GLY A 731 -0.36 -6.44 -22.10
N ILE A 732 0.63 -7.30 -22.00
CA ILE A 732 2.04 -6.99 -22.23
C ILE A 732 2.57 -7.91 -23.33
N ALA A 733 3.38 -7.39 -24.23
CA ALA A 733 4.20 -8.17 -25.13
C ALA A 733 5.66 -7.77 -24.96
N ILE A 734 6.54 -8.73 -24.75
CA ILE A 734 7.99 -8.52 -24.60
C ILE A 734 8.69 -9.31 -25.70
N LYS A 735 9.57 -8.61 -26.43
CA LYS A 735 10.47 -9.16 -27.43
C LYS A 735 11.90 -8.82 -27.04
N SER A 736 12.71 -9.86 -26.81
CA SER A 736 14.11 -9.72 -26.38
C SER A 736 15.01 -10.68 -27.14
N GLU A 737 16.19 -10.21 -27.55
CA GLU A 737 17.22 -11.05 -28.15
C GLU A 737 18.24 -11.49 -27.10
N PHE A 738 18.74 -12.72 -27.23
CA PHE A 738 19.71 -13.30 -26.31
C PHE A 738 20.82 -14.01 -27.11
N LYS A 739 22.07 -13.69 -26.77
CA LYS A 739 23.26 -14.45 -27.20
C LYS A 739 23.78 -15.31 -26.05
N GLU A 740 24.65 -16.25 -26.37
CA GLU A 740 25.20 -17.22 -25.40
C GLU A 740 24.14 -18.15 -24.78
N VAL A 741 23.03 -18.36 -25.48
CA VAL A 741 21.93 -19.24 -25.06
C VAL A 741 21.74 -20.37 -26.07
N ASN A 742 21.15 -21.51 -25.69
CA ASN A 742 20.93 -22.61 -26.63
C ASN A 742 19.56 -23.25 -26.45
N TYR A 743 18.92 -23.61 -27.55
CA TYR A 743 17.74 -24.46 -27.55
C TYR A 743 18.15 -25.88 -27.90
N GLN A 744 17.81 -26.84 -27.04
CA GLN A 744 18.03 -28.25 -27.29
C GLN A 744 16.84 -29.03 -26.78
N ASN A 745 16.36 -30.00 -27.57
CA ASN A 745 15.25 -30.84 -27.15
C ASN A 745 15.72 -31.78 -26.04
N SER A 746 15.35 -31.48 -24.80
CA SER A 746 15.80 -32.15 -23.58
C SER A 746 14.76 -31.97 -22.48
N SER A 747 14.86 -32.74 -21.40
CA SER A 747 13.98 -32.60 -20.23
C SER A 747 14.13 -31.27 -19.46
N GLN A 748 15.03 -30.39 -19.91
CA GLN A 748 15.31 -29.10 -19.29
C GLN A 748 15.00 -27.92 -20.24
N ASN A 749 14.37 -28.19 -21.37
CA ASN A 749 14.05 -27.17 -22.36
C ASN A 749 12.81 -26.33 -21.96
N ALA A 750 12.56 -25.30 -22.77
CA ALA A 750 11.41 -24.42 -22.62
C ALA A 750 10.07 -25.15 -22.77
N LEU A 751 9.95 -26.07 -23.72
CA LEU A 751 8.71 -26.82 -23.96
C LEU A 751 8.29 -27.60 -22.70
N GLU A 752 9.24 -28.29 -22.06
CA GLU A 752 9.00 -29.05 -20.84
C GLU A 752 8.64 -28.14 -19.66
N TYR A 753 9.26 -26.95 -19.56
CA TYR A 753 8.84 -25.93 -18.59
C TYR A 753 7.37 -25.53 -18.78
N LEU A 754 6.98 -25.24 -20.01
CA LEU A 754 5.63 -24.77 -20.35
C LEU A 754 4.59 -25.88 -20.16
N LYS A 755 4.90 -27.13 -20.55
CA LYS A 755 4.08 -28.32 -20.27
C LYS A 755 3.80 -28.45 -18.77
N ARG A 756 4.85 -28.37 -17.93
CA ARG A 756 4.71 -28.42 -16.47
C ARG A 756 3.92 -27.24 -15.93
N THR A 757 4.14 -26.05 -16.47
CA THR A 757 3.42 -24.83 -16.08
C THR A 757 1.92 -24.96 -16.37
N ALA A 758 1.54 -25.52 -17.52
CA ALA A 758 0.14 -25.79 -17.86
C ALA A 758 -0.51 -26.82 -16.93
N ILE A 759 0.24 -27.86 -16.52
CA ILE A 759 -0.25 -28.85 -15.54
C ILE A 759 -0.53 -28.19 -14.18
N ALA A 760 0.38 -27.31 -13.72
CA ALA A 760 0.27 -26.64 -12.43
C ALA A 760 -0.69 -25.44 -12.42
N ASN A 761 -1.04 -24.89 -13.58
CA ASN A 761 -1.98 -23.78 -13.73
C ASN A 761 -3.11 -24.18 -14.70
N PRO A 762 -4.07 -25.02 -14.25
CA PRO A 762 -5.15 -25.57 -15.08
C PRO A 762 -6.04 -24.53 -15.77
N HIS A 763 -6.01 -23.28 -15.30
CA HIS A 763 -6.82 -22.18 -15.79
C HIS A 763 -6.16 -21.34 -16.89
N ALA A 764 -4.87 -21.58 -17.16
CA ALA A 764 -4.11 -20.88 -18.18
C ALA A 764 -4.19 -21.58 -19.53
N THR A 765 -4.15 -20.80 -20.60
CA THR A 765 -3.96 -21.29 -21.98
C THR A 765 -2.62 -20.80 -22.49
N ILE A 766 -1.75 -21.75 -22.86
CA ILE A 766 -0.37 -21.46 -23.28
C ILE A 766 -0.18 -21.94 -24.71
N LYS A 767 0.10 -21.01 -25.63
CA LYS A 767 0.49 -21.30 -27.02
C LYS A 767 1.99 -21.10 -27.15
N TYR A 768 2.71 -22.08 -27.66
CA TYR A 768 4.16 -22.06 -27.76
C TYR A 768 4.61 -22.45 -29.16
N THR A 769 5.47 -21.63 -29.77
CA THR A 769 6.15 -21.96 -31.03
C THR A 769 7.65 -22.07 -30.79
N ASP A 770 8.21 -23.23 -31.13
CA ASP A 770 9.64 -23.50 -30.95
C ASP A 770 10.51 -22.92 -32.09
N PRO A 771 11.85 -22.97 -31.97
CA PRO A 771 12.75 -22.48 -33.02
C PRO A 771 12.67 -23.22 -34.36
N PHE A 772 12.05 -24.41 -34.38
CA PHE A 772 11.85 -25.23 -35.57
C PHE A 772 10.45 -25.00 -36.19
N ASN A 773 9.73 -23.98 -35.71
CA ASN A 773 8.40 -23.60 -36.15
C ASN A 773 7.31 -24.64 -35.83
N ASN A 774 7.53 -25.51 -34.85
CA ASN A 774 6.50 -26.40 -34.31
C ASN A 774 5.65 -25.63 -33.29
N THR A 775 4.33 -25.68 -33.44
CA THR A 775 3.39 -25.03 -32.52
C THR A 775 2.73 -26.05 -31.60
N TYR A 776 2.74 -25.75 -30.30
CA TYR A 776 2.13 -26.52 -29.23
C TYR A 776 1.07 -25.66 -28.53
N ILE A 777 -0.11 -26.22 -28.30
CA ILE A 777 -1.21 -25.52 -27.63
C ILE A 777 -1.60 -26.32 -26.39
N PHE A 778 -1.41 -25.72 -25.22
CA PHE A 778 -1.90 -26.23 -23.95
C PHE A 778 -3.15 -25.42 -23.56
N GLU A 779 -4.31 -25.94 -23.93
CA GLU A 779 -5.59 -25.34 -23.54
C GLU A 779 -5.87 -25.50 -22.05
N ARG A 780 -6.56 -24.52 -21.47
CA ARG A 780 -7.03 -24.61 -20.09
C ARG A 780 -7.91 -25.84 -19.89
N SER A 781 -7.79 -26.48 -18.72
CA SER A 781 -8.65 -27.57 -18.26
C SER A 781 -9.69 -27.10 -17.24
N SER A 782 -9.54 -25.91 -16.65
CA SER A 782 -10.47 -25.33 -15.69
C SER A 782 -10.73 -23.84 -15.95
N GLY A 783 -11.90 -23.33 -15.57
CA GLY A 783 -12.23 -21.90 -15.55
C GLY A 783 -12.00 -21.23 -14.19
N TYR A 784 -11.47 -21.97 -13.20
CA TYR A 784 -11.28 -21.47 -11.84
C TYR A 784 -9.96 -20.71 -11.70
N ILE A 785 -10.04 -19.41 -11.38
CA ILE A 785 -8.87 -18.59 -11.02
C ILE A 785 -8.61 -18.75 -9.51
N PRO A 786 -7.39 -19.15 -9.10
CA PRO A 786 -7.03 -19.28 -7.68
C PRO A 786 -7.19 -17.98 -6.89
N LYS A 787 -7.57 -18.09 -5.62
CA LYS A 787 -7.73 -16.93 -4.73
C LYS A 787 -6.38 -16.30 -4.40
N THR A 788 -6.35 -14.98 -4.23
CA THR A 788 -5.13 -14.25 -3.82
C THR A 788 -4.65 -14.65 -2.42
N PRO A 789 -3.33 -14.82 -2.21
CA PRO A 789 -2.77 -15.21 -0.91
C PRO A 789 -3.00 -14.13 0.14
N LYS A 790 -3.29 -14.54 1.38
CA LYS A 790 -3.44 -13.62 2.52
C LYS A 790 -2.13 -13.54 3.30
N GLU A 791 -1.67 -12.32 3.57
CA GLU A 791 -0.49 -12.08 4.38
C GLU A 791 -0.72 -12.51 5.84
N ILE A 792 0.30 -13.16 6.44
CA ILE A 792 0.31 -13.55 7.84
C ILE A 792 1.62 -13.13 8.52
N LYS A 793 1.53 -12.97 9.85
CA LYS A 793 2.70 -12.72 10.68
C LYS A 793 3.62 -13.95 10.72
N PRO A 794 4.95 -13.76 10.82
CA PRO A 794 5.88 -14.86 10.92
C PRO A 794 5.63 -15.65 12.21
N HIS A 795 5.96 -16.93 12.20
CA HIS A 795 5.90 -17.77 13.39
C HIS A 795 7.21 -17.63 14.20
N ILE A 796 7.12 -17.66 15.53
CA ILE A 796 8.27 -17.39 16.41
C ILE A 796 9.43 -18.39 16.25
N LYS A 797 9.14 -19.64 15.88
CA LYS A 797 10.19 -20.65 15.63
C LYS A 797 11.05 -20.39 14.40
N CYS A 798 10.65 -19.47 13.54
CA CYS A 798 11.37 -19.15 12.31
C CYS A 798 12.41 -18.03 12.49
N ILE A 799 12.58 -17.51 13.72
CA ILE A 799 13.39 -16.33 13.98
C ILE A 799 14.86 -16.68 14.20
N THR A 800 15.75 -15.92 13.57
CA THR A 800 17.20 -16.03 13.83
C THR A 800 17.68 -14.98 14.83
N VAL A 801 18.91 -15.14 15.31
CA VAL A 801 19.59 -14.15 16.15
C VAL A 801 19.75 -12.81 15.42
N ASP A 802 20.01 -12.85 14.11
CA ASP A 802 20.13 -11.63 13.30
C ASP A 802 18.78 -10.95 13.10
N ASP A 803 17.70 -11.71 12.90
CA ASP A 803 16.35 -11.16 12.83
C ASP A 803 15.97 -10.44 14.13
N LEU A 804 16.30 -11.03 15.28
CA LEU A 804 16.14 -10.39 16.59
C LEU A 804 16.93 -9.09 16.69
N LYS A 805 18.18 -9.08 16.22
CA LYS A 805 19.04 -7.90 16.23
C LYS A 805 18.53 -6.80 15.29
N THR A 806 18.03 -7.17 14.12
CA THR A 806 17.42 -6.26 13.16
C THR A 806 16.13 -5.68 13.72
N LEU A 807 15.25 -6.52 14.27
CA LEU A 807 14.05 -6.08 14.99
C LEU A 807 14.38 -5.20 16.20
N ALA A 808 15.51 -5.43 16.87
CA ALA A 808 15.96 -4.61 18.00
C ALA A 808 16.30 -3.17 17.61
N LYS A 809 16.76 -2.91 16.37
CA LYS A 809 17.06 -1.56 15.88
C LYS A 809 15.81 -0.68 15.94
N ASP A 810 14.69 -1.20 15.46
CA ASP A 810 13.41 -0.47 15.39
C ASP A 810 12.59 -0.57 16.68
N ASN A 811 12.87 -1.57 17.54
CA ASN A 811 12.09 -1.87 18.75
C ASN A 811 12.90 -1.86 20.06
N SER A 812 13.97 -1.07 20.14
CA SER A 812 14.94 -1.07 21.26
C SER A 812 14.34 -0.96 22.67
N LYS A 813 13.17 -0.31 22.82
CA LYS A 813 12.50 -0.09 24.12
C LYS A 813 11.50 -1.18 24.51
N LYS A 814 11.10 -2.06 23.59
CA LYS A 814 10.18 -3.17 23.89
C LYS A 814 10.92 -4.30 24.59
N THR A 815 10.23 -4.99 25.48
CA THR A 815 10.74 -6.25 26.04
C THR A 815 10.72 -7.34 24.98
N ILE A 816 11.62 -8.31 25.08
CA ILE A 816 11.69 -9.43 24.13
C ILE A 816 10.32 -10.14 24.08
N ALA A 817 9.73 -10.46 25.25
CA ALA A 817 8.41 -11.07 25.32
C ALA A 817 7.28 -10.18 24.77
N GLY A 818 7.37 -8.86 24.97
CA GLY A 818 6.39 -7.91 24.47
C GLY A 818 6.41 -7.81 22.94
N LEU A 819 7.60 -7.84 22.35
CA LEU A 819 7.77 -7.89 20.90
C LEU A 819 7.25 -9.22 20.33
N PHE A 820 7.56 -10.34 20.98
CA PHE A 820 7.13 -11.67 20.54
C PHE A 820 5.62 -11.81 20.42
N LYS A 821 4.85 -11.29 21.39
CA LYS A 821 3.38 -11.31 21.33
C LYS A 821 2.79 -10.40 20.24
N GLN A 822 3.52 -9.36 19.83
CA GLN A 822 3.04 -8.39 18.85
C GLN A 822 3.37 -8.80 17.42
N GLU A 823 4.60 -9.23 17.16
CA GLU A 823 5.11 -9.44 15.79
C GLU A 823 4.93 -10.87 15.29
N PHE A 824 4.76 -11.86 16.19
CA PHE A 824 4.71 -13.27 15.79
C PHE A 824 3.32 -13.88 15.95
N ASP A 825 2.95 -14.75 15.02
CA ASP A 825 1.67 -15.46 15.06
C ASP A 825 1.62 -16.45 16.23
N ARG A 826 0.47 -16.50 16.91
CA ARG A 826 0.14 -17.47 17.99
C ARG A 826 1.09 -17.50 19.20
N VAL A 827 1.78 -16.39 19.51
CA VAL A 827 2.56 -16.26 20.75
C VAL A 827 1.72 -15.64 21.87
N GLY A 828 1.40 -16.46 22.87
CA GLY A 828 0.70 -16.02 24.09
C GLY A 828 1.54 -16.18 25.35
N ASP A 829 0.98 -15.81 26.50
CA ASP A 829 1.68 -15.86 27.80
C ASP A 829 2.14 -17.27 28.22
N LYS A 830 1.52 -18.32 27.69
CA LYS A 830 1.94 -19.70 27.96
C LYS A 830 3.30 -19.96 27.32
N VAL A 831 3.44 -19.67 26.03
CA VAL A 831 4.69 -19.80 25.28
C VAL A 831 5.80 -18.98 25.92
N ILE A 832 5.52 -17.74 26.34
CA ILE A 832 6.52 -16.90 27.04
C ILE A 832 6.95 -17.51 28.38
N LYS A 833 6.03 -18.07 29.17
CA LYS A 833 6.35 -18.72 30.44
C LYS A 833 7.24 -19.95 30.20
N ASP A 834 6.93 -20.72 29.17
CA ASP A 834 7.70 -21.91 28.80
C ASP A 834 9.12 -21.53 28.33
N ILE A 835 9.26 -20.49 27.50
CA ILE A 835 10.58 -19.94 27.10
C ILE A 835 11.38 -19.47 28.32
N ASN A 836 10.76 -18.69 29.21
CA ASN A 836 11.40 -18.20 30.42
C ASN A 836 11.88 -19.32 31.35
N SER A 837 11.19 -20.46 31.40
CA SER A 837 11.61 -21.60 32.22
C SER A 837 12.93 -22.23 31.78
N LEU A 838 13.37 -21.95 30.55
CA LEU A 838 14.59 -22.48 29.93
C LEU A 838 15.73 -21.46 29.91
N LEU A 839 15.50 -20.25 30.42
CA LEU A 839 16.46 -19.14 30.42
C LEU A 839 16.91 -18.80 31.84
N ASP A 840 18.15 -18.33 31.95
CA ASP A 840 18.73 -17.76 33.17
C ASP A 840 18.26 -16.31 33.44
N PHE A 841 17.48 -15.75 32.52
CA PHE A 841 16.90 -14.42 32.63
C PHE A 841 15.46 -14.35 32.08
N ASP A 842 14.69 -13.40 32.60
CA ASP A 842 13.29 -13.22 32.20
C ASP A 842 13.16 -12.30 30.97
N ILE A 843 12.79 -12.87 29.82
CA ILE A 843 12.56 -12.14 28.56
C ILE A 843 11.42 -11.11 28.65
N SER A 844 10.60 -11.16 29.70
CA SER A 844 9.57 -10.16 29.98
C SER A 844 10.13 -8.91 30.64
N ARG A 845 11.37 -8.95 31.14
CA ARG A 845 12.05 -7.82 31.81
C ARG A 845 13.21 -7.27 30.99
N VAL A 846 13.77 -8.06 30.08
CA VAL A 846 14.85 -7.66 29.19
C VAL A 846 14.29 -6.96 27.96
N THR A 847 14.81 -5.76 27.67
CA THR A 847 14.48 -4.97 26.46
C THR A 847 15.41 -5.29 25.30
N MET A 848 14.88 -5.31 24.07
CA MET A 848 15.64 -5.62 22.85
C MET A 848 16.92 -4.77 22.70
N GLY A 849 16.88 -3.49 23.08
CA GLY A 849 18.03 -2.58 22.97
C GLY A 849 19.13 -2.79 24.03
N LYS A 850 18.86 -3.58 25.08
CA LYS A 850 19.85 -3.99 26.09
C LYS A 850 20.30 -5.44 25.91
N SER A 851 19.75 -6.14 24.93
CA SER A 851 20.08 -7.53 24.64
C SER A 851 21.37 -7.60 23.83
N THR A 852 22.26 -8.48 24.25
CA THR A 852 23.48 -8.81 23.50
C THR A 852 23.21 -9.96 22.53
N TRP A 853 24.15 -10.20 21.61
CA TRP A 853 24.10 -11.36 20.71
C TRP A 853 23.94 -12.68 21.47
N GLU A 854 24.72 -12.87 22.54
CA GLU A 854 24.66 -14.06 23.40
C GLU A 854 23.29 -14.23 24.08
N MET A 855 22.65 -13.13 24.50
CA MET A 855 21.30 -13.18 25.05
C MET A 855 20.29 -13.62 24.01
N PHE A 856 20.36 -13.07 22.79
CA PHE A 856 19.48 -13.50 21.71
C PHE A 856 19.71 -14.96 21.32
N GLU A 857 20.95 -15.43 21.32
CA GLU A 857 21.27 -16.84 21.08
C GLU A 857 20.63 -17.76 22.12
N LYS A 858 20.71 -17.41 23.42
CA LYS A 858 20.01 -18.13 24.48
C LYS A 858 18.49 -18.16 24.25
N VAL A 859 17.91 -17.02 23.86
CA VAL A 859 16.46 -16.91 23.57
C VAL A 859 16.04 -17.80 22.41
N VAL A 860 16.78 -17.80 21.29
CA VAL A 860 16.49 -18.66 20.13
C VAL A 860 16.56 -20.13 20.52
N LYS A 861 17.61 -20.55 21.25
CA LYS A 861 17.74 -21.94 21.76
C LYS A 861 16.58 -22.34 22.69
N ALA A 862 16.04 -21.40 23.47
CA ALA A 862 14.87 -21.64 24.31
C ALA A 862 13.57 -21.74 23.51
N ILE A 863 13.40 -20.95 22.44
CA ILE A 863 12.26 -21.02 21.52
C ILE A 863 12.19 -22.41 20.86
N ASP A 864 13.32 -22.94 20.39
CA ASP A 864 13.37 -24.23 19.69
C ASP A 864 12.86 -25.38 20.57
N LYS A 865 13.28 -25.39 21.84
CA LYS A 865 12.87 -26.36 22.86
C LYS A 865 11.43 -26.16 23.35
N THR A 866 10.83 -25.01 23.09
CA THR A 866 9.46 -24.70 23.56
C THR A 866 8.40 -25.28 22.63
N LYS A 867 7.31 -25.79 23.21
CA LYS A 867 6.14 -26.25 22.45
C LYS A 867 5.24 -25.06 22.07
N THR A 868 5.23 -24.69 20.80
CA THR A 868 4.39 -23.62 20.25
C THR A 868 3.18 -24.18 19.52
N PHE A 869 2.16 -23.35 19.30
CA PHE A 869 1.03 -23.72 18.43
C PHE A 869 1.47 -23.67 16.97
N ALA A 870 0.97 -24.60 16.14
CA ALA A 870 1.17 -24.52 14.69
C ALA A 870 0.64 -23.18 14.14
N PRO A 871 1.28 -22.58 13.13
CA PRO A 871 0.83 -21.36 12.47
C PRO A 871 -0.53 -21.57 11.80
N ARG A 872 -1.14 -20.47 11.32
CA ARG A 872 -2.33 -20.55 10.49
C ARG A 872 -2.05 -21.26 9.17
N LEU A 873 -2.95 -22.16 8.77
CA LEU A 873 -2.80 -23.04 7.60
C LEU A 873 -3.67 -22.59 6.41
N ASP A 874 -4.51 -21.58 6.59
CA ASP A 874 -5.45 -21.04 5.59
C ASP A 874 -4.80 -20.06 4.59
N THR A 875 -3.47 -20.02 4.55
CA THR A 875 -2.67 -19.10 3.71
C THR A 875 -2.09 -19.76 2.47
N LEU A 876 -2.08 -21.09 2.41
CA LEU A 876 -1.51 -21.84 1.31
C LEU A 876 -2.52 -21.92 0.16
N ILE A 877 -2.02 -21.74 -1.06
CA ILE A 877 -2.79 -21.89 -2.30
C ILE A 877 -2.21 -23.10 -3.06
N PRO A 878 -2.65 -24.32 -2.72
CA PRO A 878 -2.32 -25.50 -3.51
C PRO A 878 -3.01 -25.46 -4.88
N ILE A 879 -2.64 -26.36 -5.79
CA ILE A 879 -3.32 -26.54 -7.09
C ILE A 879 -4.73 -27.10 -6.88
N GLU A 880 -4.92 -27.85 -5.79
CA GLU A 880 -6.10 -28.63 -5.43
C GLU A 880 -6.22 -29.93 -6.23
N LYS A 881 -6.58 -31.01 -5.53
CA LYS A 881 -6.68 -32.36 -6.09
C LYS A 881 -7.52 -32.41 -7.36
N LYS A 882 -8.67 -31.74 -7.37
CA LYS A 882 -9.62 -31.75 -8.50
C LYS A 882 -8.97 -31.20 -9.78
N TYR A 883 -8.42 -29.99 -9.72
CA TYR A 883 -7.88 -29.33 -10.92
C TYR A 883 -6.58 -29.96 -11.40
N LEU A 884 -5.76 -30.49 -10.48
CA LEU A 884 -4.58 -31.27 -10.82
C LEU A 884 -4.92 -32.59 -11.53
N GLU A 885 -6.03 -33.24 -11.14
CA GLU A 885 -6.51 -34.45 -11.81
C GLU A 885 -7.00 -34.15 -13.23
N GLU A 886 -7.77 -33.07 -13.41
CA GLU A 886 -8.25 -32.60 -14.71
C GLU A 886 -7.09 -32.26 -15.67
N SER A 887 -6.07 -31.54 -15.19
CA SER A 887 -4.92 -31.15 -16.02
C SER A 887 -4.05 -32.35 -16.42
N LEU A 888 -3.80 -33.29 -15.50
CA LEU A 888 -3.04 -34.49 -15.80
C LEU A 888 -3.76 -35.42 -16.78
N ARG A 889 -5.09 -35.56 -16.68
CA ARG A 889 -5.88 -36.34 -17.66
C ARG A 889 -5.84 -35.72 -19.04
N LYS A 890 -5.96 -34.39 -19.16
CA LYS A 890 -5.94 -33.69 -20.45
C LYS A 890 -4.56 -33.72 -21.12
N ILE A 891 -3.49 -33.52 -20.34
CA ILE A 891 -2.11 -33.34 -20.88
C ILE A 891 -1.33 -34.65 -20.96
N ILE A 892 -1.39 -35.51 -19.92
CA ILE A 892 -0.58 -36.75 -19.83
C ILE A 892 -1.37 -37.98 -20.28
N LYS A 893 -2.71 -37.93 -20.36
CA LYS A 893 -3.57 -39.04 -20.83
C LYS A 893 -3.15 -40.44 -20.28
N PRO A 894 -3.03 -40.62 -18.95
CA PRO A 894 -2.57 -41.89 -18.39
C PRO A 894 -3.69 -42.95 -18.31
N GLU A 895 -3.32 -44.24 -18.33
CA GLU A 895 -4.25 -45.35 -18.05
C GLU A 895 -4.73 -45.32 -16.59
N PHE A 896 -3.82 -45.00 -15.67
CA PHE A 896 -4.10 -44.91 -14.26
C PHE A 896 -3.58 -43.59 -13.70
N LEU A 897 -4.40 -42.94 -12.86
CA LEU A 897 -4.05 -41.70 -12.18
C LEU A 897 -4.48 -41.74 -10.72
N SER A 898 -3.54 -41.42 -9.83
CA SER A 898 -3.79 -41.27 -8.39
C SER A 898 -3.27 -39.91 -7.94
N VAL A 899 -4.18 -39.01 -7.54
CA VAL A 899 -3.84 -37.67 -7.03
C VAL A 899 -4.20 -37.57 -5.55
N LEU A 900 -3.27 -37.05 -4.76
CA LEU A 900 -3.43 -36.87 -3.32
C LEU A 900 -2.97 -35.47 -2.90
N SER A 901 -3.83 -34.75 -2.18
CA SER A 901 -3.47 -33.52 -1.47
C SER A 901 -3.48 -33.83 0.04
N ARG A 902 -2.34 -33.64 0.70
CA ARG A 902 -2.21 -33.85 2.15
C ARG A 902 -2.78 -32.67 2.91
N LYS A 903 -3.12 -32.89 4.19
CA LYS A 903 -3.45 -31.79 5.09
C LYS A 903 -2.19 -30.95 5.34
N PRO A 904 -2.28 -29.62 5.45
CA PRO A 904 -1.12 -28.80 5.73
C PRO A 904 -0.44 -29.17 7.06
N THR A 905 0.89 -29.21 7.04
CA THR A 905 1.77 -29.44 8.18
C THR A 905 2.74 -28.26 8.32
N VAL A 906 3.81 -28.40 9.10
CA VAL A 906 4.83 -27.36 9.28
C VAL A 906 6.22 -27.92 9.13
N TYR A 907 7.17 -27.09 8.71
CA TYR A 907 8.59 -27.36 8.87
C TYR A 907 9.33 -26.20 9.58
N HIS A 908 10.50 -26.50 10.15
CA HIS A 908 11.22 -25.69 11.16
C HIS A 908 10.28 -25.21 12.28
N GLY A 909 9.24 -26.00 12.57
CA GLY A 909 8.21 -25.70 13.55
C GLY A 909 7.41 -24.41 13.32
N GLY A 910 7.51 -23.75 12.16
CA GLY A 910 6.86 -22.45 11.95
C GLY A 910 6.47 -22.06 10.53
N TYR A 911 6.96 -22.74 9.50
CA TYR A 911 6.53 -22.49 8.13
C TYR A 911 5.47 -23.52 7.72
N PRO A 912 4.22 -23.11 7.43
CA PRO A 912 3.19 -24.03 6.98
C PRO A 912 3.53 -24.58 5.59
N ILE A 913 3.41 -25.90 5.41
CA ILE A 913 3.63 -26.60 4.16
C ILE A 913 2.44 -27.46 3.80
N GLN A 914 2.17 -27.61 2.51
CA GLN A 914 1.20 -28.56 2.00
C GLN A 914 1.80 -29.29 0.80
N ILE A 915 1.69 -30.62 0.82
CA ILE A 915 2.21 -31.50 -0.23
C ILE A 915 1.06 -32.03 -1.07
N GLU A 916 1.19 -31.89 -2.38
CA GLU A 916 0.34 -32.56 -3.36
C GLU A 916 1.20 -33.50 -4.18
N VAL A 917 0.73 -34.73 -4.37
CA VAL A 917 1.41 -35.73 -5.20
C VAL A 917 0.44 -36.31 -6.21
N ALA A 918 0.96 -36.62 -7.39
CA ALA A 918 0.24 -37.43 -8.36
C ALA A 918 1.15 -38.54 -8.90
N ILE A 919 0.56 -39.72 -9.11
CA ILE A 919 1.21 -40.84 -9.78
C ILE A 919 0.35 -41.21 -10.99
N ALA A 920 0.92 -41.07 -12.18
CA ALA A 920 0.31 -41.41 -13.45
C ALA A 920 1.07 -42.57 -14.08
N TYR A 921 0.36 -43.62 -14.51
CA TYR A 921 0.94 -44.85 -15.06
C TYR A 921 0.25 -45.27 -16.36
N GLY A 922 1.03 -45.74 -17.34
CA GLY A 922 0.53 -46.17 -18.65
C GLY A 922 0.10 -45.00 -19.56
N GLY A 923 -0.39 -45.30 -20.75
CA GLY A 923 -0.74 -44.27 -21.75
C GLY A 923 0.44 -43.35 -22.09
N ASP A 924 0.23 -42.04 -22.05
CA ASP A 924 1.28 -41.04 -22.29
C ASP A 924 2.09 -40.64 -21.03
N ALA A 925 2.06 -41.45 -19.96
CA ALA A 925 2.88 -41.24 -18.78
C ALA A 925 4.34 -41.69 -18.96
N GLY A 926 5.27 -41.00 -18.29
CA GLY A 926 6.72 -41.21 -18.39
C GLY A 926 7.38 -40.38 -19.50
N GLN A 927 8.69 -40.20 -19.38
CA GLN A 927 9.48 -39.45 -20.34
C GLN A 927 9.70 -40.29 -21.60
N ALA A 928 9.28 -39.75 -22.75
CA ALA A 928 9.47 -40.42 -24.04
C ALA A 928 10.95 -40.44 -24.45
N LEU A 929 11.42 -41.61 -24.89
CA LEU A 929 12.72 -41.80 -25.54
C LEU A 929 12.56 -42.07 -27.04
N ALA A 930 13.67 -42.01 -27.78
CA ALA A 930 13.70 -42.17 -29.23
C ALA A 930 13.13 -43.52 -29.75
N ASN A 931 13.06 -44.56 -28.90
CA ASN A 931 12.65 -45.92 -29.30
C ASN A 931 11.21 -46.30 -28.89
N ASN A 932 10.32 -45.33 -28.64
CA ASN A 932 9.00 -45.52 -28.00
C ASN A 932 9.03 -46.15 -26.59
N GLU A 933 10.21 -46.41 -26.04
CA GLU A 933 10.40 -46.72 -24.64
C GLU A 933 10.16 -45.47 -23.78
N ARG A 934 9.64 -45.69 -22.58
CA ARG A 934 9.35 -44.62 -21.62
C ARG A 934 10.09 -44.86 -20.32
N LYS A 935 10.65 -43.79 -19.76
CA LYS A 935 11.34 -43.80 -18.47
C LYS A 935 10.57 -43.02 -17.42
N LEU A 936 10.94 -43.24 -16.16
CA LEU A 936 10.42 -42.48 -15.03
C LEU A 936 10.56 -40.96 -15.26
N GLU A 937 9.45 -40.25 -15.17
CA GLU A 937 9.41 -38.79 -15.24
C GLU A 937 9.08 -38.22 -13.86
N LEU A 938 10.03 -37.49 -13.26
CA LEU A 938 9.80 -36.76 -12.02
C LEU A 938 9.52 -35.28 -12.29
N MET A 939 8.29 -34.85 -12.02
CA MET A 939 7.86 -33.45 -12.08
C MET A 939 7.86 -32.82 -10.69
N ARG A 940 8.77 -31.86 -10.48
CA ARG A 940 8.95 -31.16 -9.21
C ARG A 940 8.36 -29.76 -9.29
N PHE A 941 7.58 -29.37 -8.30
CA PHE A 941 6.96 -28.05 -8.21
C PHE A 941 7.14 -27.43 -6.81
N ALA A 942 7.29 -26.11 -6.79
CA ALA A 942 7.23 -25.30 -5.58
C ALA A 942 6.29 -24.11 -5.81
N ASN A 943 5.24 -23.97 -4.99
CA ASN A 943 4.21 -22.93 -5.14
C ASN A 943 3.67 -22.84 -6.59
N ARG A 944 3.36 -23.99 -7.21
CA ARG A 944 2.90 -24.10 -8.62
C ARG A 944 3.96 -23.77 -9.69
N ALA A 945 5.16 -23.34 -9.31
CA ALA A 945 6.26 -23.11 -10.24
C ALA A 945 7.04 -24.40 -10.51
N PRO A 946 7.27 -24.79 -11.78
CA PRO A 946 8.08 -25.95 -12.12
C PRO A 946 9.56 -25.78 -11.75
N LEU A 947 10.17 -26.86 -11.25
CA LEU A 947 11.60 -26.96 -10.95
C LEU A 947 12.25 -27.93 -11.93
N LEU A 948 12.99 -27.42 -12.92
CA LEU A 948 13.60 -28.23 -13.98
C LEU A 948 15.05 -28.60 -13.70
N PHE A 949 15.83 -27.67 -13.15
CA PHE A 949 17.27 -27.82 -12.98
C PHE A 949 17.63 -28.37 -11.59
N ASP A 950 18.88 -28.81 -11.44
CA ASP A 950 19.44 -29.23 -10.15
C ASP A 950 18.70 -30.42 -9.51
N ASN A 951 18.19 -31.36 -10.34
CA ASN A 951 17.42 -32.55 -9.91
C ASN A 951 18.11 -33.36 -8.81
N GLY A 952 19.41 -33.67 -8.97
CA GLY A 952 20.13 -34.54 -8.03
C GLY A 952 20.29 -33.97 -6.62
N ALA A 953 20.34 -32.64 -6.49
CA ALA A 953 20.47 -31.97 -5.20
C ALA A 953 19.12 -31.76 -4.49
N CYS A 954 18.00 -31.91 -5.19
CA CYS A 954 16.69 -31.54 -4.67
C CYS A 954 16.12 -32.56 -3.67
N GLY A 955 15.60 -32.06 -2.54
CA GLY A 955 14.94 -32.86 -1.52
C GLY A 955 13.76 -33.70 -2.04
N ILE A 956 12.99 -33.21 -3.04
CA ILE A 956 11.91 -34.00 -3.66
C ILE A 956 12.47 -35.27 -4.33
N THR A 957 13.55 -35.14 -5.09
CA THR A 957 14.19 -36.27 -5.78
C THR A 957 14.70 -37.30 -4.76
N LYS A 958 15.34 -36.82 -3.69
CA LYS A 958 15.80 -37.70 -2.60
C LYS A 958 14.64 -38.41 -1.91
N ALA A 959 13.51 -37.73 -1.70
CA ALA A 959 12.30 -38.34 -1.15
C ALA A 959 11.76 -39.47 -2.04
N VAL A 960 11.70 -39.27 -3.36
CA VAL A 960 11.24 -40.29 -4.33
C VAL A 960 12.18 -41.50 -4.35
N ASN A 961 13.49 -41.25 -4.35
CA ASN A 961 14.51 -42.30 -4.36
C ASN A 961 14.55 -43.10 -3.06
N SER A 962 14.11 -42.51 -1.94
CA SER A 962 14.05 -43.19 -0.63
C SER A 962 12.96 -44.27 -0.53
N ILE A 963 12.02 -44.33 -1.49
CA ILE A 963 10.88 -45.25 -1.45
C ILE A 963 11.26 -46.60 -2.06
N ASP A 964 10.93 -47.68 -1.34
CA ASP A 964 11.03 -49.05 -1.87
C ASP A 964 9.83 -49.39 -2.76
N TRP A 965 9.95 -49.06 -4.05
CA TRP A 965 8.90 -49.24 -5.05
C TRP A 965 8.56 -50.70 -5.36
N LYS A 966 9.44 -51.65 -5.04
CA LYS A 966 9.21 -53.10 -5.23
C LYS A 966 8.00 -53.59 -4.43
N ARG A 967 7.75 -52.99 -3.26
CA ARG A 967 6.59 -53.28 -2.41
C ARG A 967 5.25 -52.95 -3.07
N TYR A 968 5.24 -52.06 -4.06
CA TYR A 968 4.05 -51.64 -4.79
C TYR A 968 3.93 -52.31 -6.16
N GLY A 969 4.73 -53.34 -6.45
CA GLY A 969 4.68 -54.09 -7.71
C GLY A 969 5.56 -53.54 -8.83
N LEU A 970 6.36 -52.50 -8.56
CA LEU A 970 7.27 -51.88 -9.53
C LEU A 970 8.71 -52.34 -9.27
N ARG A 971 9.24 -53.24 -10.10
CA ARG A 971 10.60 -53.80 -9.90
C ARG A 971 11.72 -52.98 -10.53
N ASP A 972 11.46 -52.44 -11.72
CA ASP A 972 12.38 -51.61 -12.49
C ASP A 972 11.69 -50.27 -12.76
N ILE A 973 11.74 -49.35 -11.80
CA ILE A 973 10.97 -48.10 -11.90
C ILE A 973 11.49 -47.17 -13.00
N ASP A 974 12.80 -47.20 -13.27
CA ASP A 974 13.45 -46.25 -14.16
C ASP A 974 13.04 -46.47 -15.62
N ASN A 975 12.64 -47.69 -16.00
CA ASN A 975 12.22 -48.05 -17.36
C ASN A 975 10.70 -48.30 -17.48
N LEU A 976 9.89 -47.64 -16.66
CA LEU A 976 8.44 -47.73 -16.72
C LEU A 976 7.78 -46.43 -17.23
N PRO A 977 6.60 -46.54 -17.89
CA PRO A 977 5.77 -45.39 -18.27
C PRO A 977 5.09 -44.80 -17.03
N LEU A 978 5.88 -44.14 -16.19
CA LEU A 978 5.48 -43.63 -14.88
C LEU A 978 5.86 -42.15 -14.77
N THR A 979 4.88 -41.29 -14.50
CA THR A 979 5.10 -39.89 -14.11
C THR A 979 4.76 -39.71 -12.63
N ILE A 980 5.71 -39.19 -11.87
CA ILE A 980 5.53 -38.80 -10.47
C ILE A 980 5.57 -37.28 -10.41
N LEU A 981 4.51 -36.66 -9.89
CA LEU A 981 4.43 -35.24 -9.64
C LEU A 981 4.44 -34.98 -8.14
N VAL A 982 5.21 -33.99 -7.71
CA VAL A 982 5.22 -33.50 -6.33
C VAL A 982 5.20 -31.97 -6.33
N ASN A 983 4.18 -31.37 -5.72
CA ASN A 983 4.08 -29.93 -5.47
C ASN A 983 4.21 -29.63 -3.97
N LEU A 984 5.18 -28.80 -3.61
CA LEU A 984 5.33 -28.22 -2.28
C LEU A 984 4.76 -26.80 -2.27
N SER A 985 3.71 -26.56 -1.49
CA SER A 985 3.16 -25.21 -1.28
C SER A 985 3.54 -24.69 0.11
N SER A 986 4.11 -23.49 0.19
CA SER A 986 4.57 -22.85 1.44
C SER A 986 4.69 -21.33 1.32
N VAL A 987 4.56 -20.62 2.44
CA VAL A 987 4.91 -19.18 2.52
C VAL A 987 6.41 -18.91 2.37
N HIS A 988 7.23 -19.93 2.68
CA HIS A 988 8.67 -19.90 2.53
C HIS A 988 9.13 -21.26 2.00
N ILE A 989 9.78 -21.27 0.84
CA ILE A 989 10.35 -22.47 0.23
C ILE A 989 11.86 -22.42 0.49
N PRO A 990 12.46 -23.48 1.08
CA PRO A 990 13.89 -23.50 1.35
C PRO A 990 14.65 -23.84 0.07
N TYR A 991 14.88 -22.84 -0.79
CA TYR A 991 15.64 -23.03 -2.02
C TYR A 991 17.14 -23.15 -1.72
N ILE A 992 17.84 -24.02 -2.46
CA ILE A 992 19.31 -24.20 -2.35
C ILE A 992 20.07 -22.98 -2.88
N SER A 993 19.51 -22.29 -3.87
CA SER A 993 20.13 -21.14 -4.53
C SER A 993 19.11 -20.04 -4.86
N ALA A 994 19.61 -18.83 -5.08
CA ALA A 994 18.79 -17.67 -5.46
C ALA A 994 18.05 -17.83 -6.79
N GLY A 995 18.49 -18.77 -7.66
CA GLY A 995 17.80 -19.12 -8.91
C GLY A 995 16.57 -20.03 -8.73
N LYS A 996 16.25 -20.45 -7.50
CA LYS A 996 15.01 -21.16 -7.12
C LYS A 996 14.72 -22.46 -7.89
N GLN A 997 15.75 -23.25 -8.23
CA GLN A 997 15.59 -24.47 -9.04
C GLN A 997 15.54 -25.79 -8.25
N ALA A 998 15.97 -25.78 -6.99
CA ALA A 998 15.93 -26.96 -6.14
C ALA A 998 15.59 -26.58 -4.70
N ILE A 999 14.82 -27.46 -4.08
CA ILE A 999 14.44 -27.39 -2.67
C ILE A 999 15.50 -28.13 -1.87
N ALA A 1000 15.93 -27.54 -0.76
CA ALA A 1000 16.85 -28.13 0.19
C ALA A 1000 16.28 -29.43 0.79
N GLU A 1001 17.17 -30.31 1.22
CA GLU A 1001 16.82 -31.57 1.86
C GLU A 1001 16.50 -31.35 3.34
N GLU A 1002 15.32 -30.80 3.61
CA GLU A 1002 14.78 -30.68 4.96
C GLU A 1002 14.06 -31.98 5.35
N GLU A 1003 14.44 -32.59 6.47
CA GLU A 1003 13.93 -33.90 6.91
C GLU A 1003 12.40 -33.92 7.02
N GLU A 1004 11.80 -32.88 7.62
CA GLU A 1004 10.34 -32.75 7.80
C GLU A 1004 9.60 -32.68 6.44
N ILE A 1005 10.19 -32.03 5.44
CA ILE A 1005 9.62 -31.92 4.09
C ILE A 1005 9.73 -33.25 3.36
N VAL A 1006 10.92 -33.87 3.39
CA VAL A 1006 11.20 -35.16 2.74
C VAL A 1006 10.29 -36.25 3.27
N GLU A 1007 10.12 -36.32 4.60
CA GLU A 1007 9.28 -37.31 5.25
C GLU A 1007 7.79 -37.13 4.93
N GLU A 1008 7.31 -35.88 4.83
CA GLU A 1008 5.92 -35.61 4.45
C GLU A 1008 5.65 -35.95 2.97
N ILE A 1009 6.60 -35.67 2.08
CA ILE A 1009 6.54 -36.11 0.68
C ILE A 1009 6.51 -37.63 0.60
N ARG A 1010 7.38 -38.32 1.35
CA ARG A 1010 7.46 -39.78 1.38
C ARG A 1010 6.12 -40.40 1.80
N LYS A 1011 5.48 -39.87 2.86
CA LYS A 1011 4.15 -40.30 3.32
C LYS A 1011 3.07 -40.11 2.25
N ALA A 1012 3.10 -38.98 1.55
CA ALA A 1012 2.17 -38.69 0.47
C ALA A 1012 2.33 -39.68 -0.69
N LEU A 1013 3.56 -39.87 -1.17
CA LEU A 1013 3.89 -40.79 -2.25
C LEU A 1013 3.54 -42.25 -1.91
N MET A 1014 3.86 -42.72 -0.70
CA MET A 1014 3.50 -44.07 -0.25
C MET A 1014 1.99 -44.31 -0.22
N THR A 1015 1.19 -43.27 0.02
CA THR A 1015 -0.27 -43.37 -0.01
C THR A 1015 -0.78 -43.44 -1.45
N ALA A 1016 -0.24 -42.63 -2.36
CA ALA A 1016 -0.57 -42.70 -3.78
C ALA A 1016 -0.12 -44.03 -4.41
N ALA A 1017 1.08 -44.52 -4.06
CA ALA A 1017 1.68 -45.75 -4.57
C ALA A 1017 0.89 -47.01 -4.17
N ARG A 1018 0.27 -47.03 -2.98
CA ARG A 1018 -0.66 -48.11 -2.59
C ARG A 1018 -1.82 -48.26 -3.57
N SER A 1019 -2.37 -47.15 -4.05
CA SER A 1019 -3.47 -47.17 -5.02
C SER A 1019 -3.02 -47.75 -6.37
N LEU A 1020 -1.82 -47.38 -6.81
CA LEU A 1020 -1.20 -47.96 -8.02
C LEU A 1020 -0.95 -49.47 -7.85
N GLY A 1021 -0.42 -49.90 -6.70
CA GLY A 1021 -0.15 -51.31 -6.44
C GLY A 1021 -1.42 -52.18 -6.47
N ILE A 1022 -2.56 -51.65 -5.99
CA ILE A 1022 -3.86 -52.31 -6.11
C ILE A 1022 -4.28 -52.44 -7.58
N HIS A 1023 -4.12 -51.37 -8.37
CA HIS A 1023 -4.44 -51.40 -9.80
C HIS A 1023 -3.58 -52.40 -10.57
N LEU A 1024 -2.25 -52.43 -10.34
CA LEU A 1024 -1.35 -53.39 -10.99
C LEU A 1024 -1.65 -54.84 -10.59
N SER A 1025 -1.99 -55.07 -9.32
CA SER A 1025 -2.40 -56.39 -8.85
C SER A 1025 -3.69 -56.87 -9.55
N LYS A 1026 -4.68 -55.97 -9.70
CA LYS A 1026 -5.91 -56.26 -10.46
C LYS A 1026 -5.60 -56.55 -11.93
N LYS A 1027 -4.78 -55.73 -12.60
CA LYS A 1027 -4.36 -55.93 -14.01
C LYS A 1027 -3.66 -57.27 -14.20
N LYS A 1028 -2.70 -57.61 -13.33
CA LYS A 1028 -2.00 -58.91 -13.35
C LYS A 1028 -2.92 -60.10 -13.08
N HIS A 1029 -3.88 -59.96 -12.18
CA HIS A 1029 -4.88 -60.99 -11.89
C HIS A 1029 -5.78 -61.24 -13.11
N LEU A 1030 -6.22 -60.18 -13.79
CA LEU A 1030 -6.98 -60.25 -15.04
C LEU A 1030 -6.18 -60.91 -16.16
N GLU A 1031 -4.91 -60.51 -16.37
CA GLU A 1031 -4.02 -61.14 -17.35
C GLU A 1031 -3.83 -62.64 -17.06
N THR A 1032 -3.68 -63.01 -15.79
CA THR A 1032 -3.55 -64.41 -15.38
C THR A 1032 -4.84 -65.19 -15.63
N LYS A 1033 -6.01 -64.59 -15.37
CA LYS A 1033 -7.32 -65.17 -15.73
C LYS A 1033 -7.47 -65.35 -17.24
N MET A 1034 -7.10 -64.35 -18.05
CA MET A 1034 -7.14 -64.43 -19.51
C MET A 1034 -6.20 -65.50 -20.07
N LYS A 1035 -4.97 -65.60 -19.56
CA LYS A 1035 -4.03 -66.68 -19.91
C LYS A 1035 -4.60 -68.05 -19.55
N LYS A 1036 -5.16 -68.20 -18.34
CA LYS A 1036 -5.84 -69.44 -17.94
C LYS A 1036 -7.02 -69.78 -18.83
N ARG A 1037 -7.84 -68.78 -19.24
CA ARG A 1037 -8.93 -68.97 -20.21
C ARG A 1037 -8.38 -69.51 -21.53
N GLY A 1038 -7.36 -68.88 -22.11
CA GLY A 1038 -6.76 -69.33 -23.37
C GLY A 1038 -6.20 -70.75 -23.27
N ILE A 1039 -5.52 -71.08 -22.17
CA ILE A 1039 -5.01 -72.43 -21.91
C ILE A 1039 -6.18 -73.42 -21.81
N PHE A 1040 -7.21 -73.12 -21.02
CA PHE A 1040 -8.37 -74.01 -20.86
C PHE A 1040 -9.19 -74.17 -22.13
N LEU A 1041 -9.33 -73.14 -22.96
CA LEU A 1041 -9.98 -73.25 -24.28
C LEU A 1041 -9.18 -74.16 -25.23
N ASN A 1042 -7.85 -74.09 -25.20
CA ASN A 1042 -7.02 -75.00 -25.97
C ASN A 1042 -7.18 -76.45 -25.50
N TYR A 1043 -7.14 -76.71 -24.20
CA TYR A 1043 -7.38 -78.06 -23.66
C TYR A 1043 -8.82 -78.53 -23.81
N ALA A 1044 -9.81 -77.63 -23.83
CA ALA A 1044 -11.21 -77.99 -24.03
C ALA A 1044 -11.45 -78.63 -25.39
N LYS A 1045 -10.70 -78.21 -26.44
CA LYS A 1045 -10.76 -78.83 -27.76
C LYS A 1045 -10.26 -80.28 -27.74
N GLU A 1046 -9.13 -80.53 -27.10
CA GLU A 1046 -8.54 -81.88 -26.93
C GLU A 1046 -9.45 -82.80 -26.10
N VAL A 1047 -10.01 -82.27 -25.00
CA VAL A 1047 -10.94 -83.03 -24.14
C VAL A 1047 -12.26 -83.32 -24.87
N ALA A 1048 -12.76 -82.38 -25.69
CA ALA A 1048 -13.94 -82.60 -26.50
C ALA A 1048 -13.72 -83.67 -27.58
N GLU A 1049 -12.53 -83.77 -28.15
CA GLU A 1049 -12.16 -84.86 -29.07
C GLU A 1049 -12.18 -86.22 -28.36
N GLY A 1050 -11.53 -86.33 -27.19
CA GLY A 1050 -11.55 -87.55 -26.40
C GLY A 1050 -12.95 -87.98 -25.97
N LEU A 1051 -13.80 -87.03 -25.54
CA LEU A 1051 -15.17 -87.29 -25.14
C LEU A 1051 -16.08 -87.66 -26.33
N HIS A 1052 -15.87 -87.06 -27.50
CA HIS A 1052 -16.57 -87.43 -28.72
C HIS A 1052 -16.27 -88.89 -29.09
N LEU A 1053 -15.00 -89.29 -29.08
CA LEU A 1053 -14.55 -90.66 -29.38
C LEU A 1053 -15.12 -91.70 -28.39
N LEU A 1054 -15.28 -91.34 -27.11
CA LEU A 1054 -15.76 -92.27 -26.07
C LEU A 1054 -17.29 -92.35 -25.96
N THR A 1055 -18.02 -91.30 -26.34
CA THR A 1055 -19.47 -91.20 -26.09
C THR A 1055 -20.33 -91.07 -27.35
N ASP A 1056 -19.70 -90.94 -28.52
CA ASP A 1056 -20.33 -90.78 -29.84
C ASP A 1056 -21.26 -89.56 -29.96
N ARG A 1057 -21.16 -88.61 -29.03
CA ARG A 1057 -21.94 -87.37 -29.00
C ARG A 1057 -21.29 -86.27 -29.83
N ASN A 1058 -22.08 -85.36 -30.40
CA ASN A 1058 -21.59 -84.30 -31.29
C ASN A 1058 -20.49 -83.43 -30.63
N LYS A 1059 -19.30 -83.43 -31.24
CA LYS A 1059 -18.11 -82.67 -30.78
C LYS A 1059 -18.39 -81.19 -30.56
N LYS A 1060 -19.22 -80.57 -31.40
CA LYS A 1060 -19.50 -79.13 -31.36
C LYS A 1060 -20.31 -78.75 -30.10
N GLU A 1061 -21.31 -79.55 -29.74
CA GLU A 1061 -22.08 -79.36 -28.50
C GLU A 1061 -21.23 -79.55 -27.24
N ILE A 1062 -20.25 -80.45 -27.27
CA ILE A 1062 -19.34 -80.69 -26.14
C ILE A 1062 -18.41 -79.49 -25.94
N ILE A 1063 -17.87 -78.93 -27.03
CA ILE A 1063 -17.05 -77.72 -27.00
C ILE A 1063 -17.85 -76.56 -26.41
N ASP A 1064 -19.05 -76.28 -26.94
CA ASP A 1064 -19.87 -75.15 -26.47
C ASP A 1064 -20.20 -75.25 -24.97
N LYS A 1065 -20.49 -76.46 -24.47
CA LYS A 1065 -20.71 -76.70 -23.03
C LYS A 1065 -19.45 -76.51 -22.19
N LEU A 1066 -18.29 -76.97 -22.66
CA LEU A 1066 -17.02 -76.78 -21.96
C LEU A 1066 -16.61 -75.31 -21.94
N GLU A 1067 -16.81 -74.58 -23.04
CA GLU A 1067 -16.59 -73.14 -23.10
C GLU A 1067 -17.50 -72.39 -22.11
N ASP A 1068 -18.79 -72.73 -22.04
CA ASP A 1068 -19.73 -72.10 -21.09
C ASP A 1068 -19.33 -72.39 -19.62
N ILE A 1069 -18.89 -73.62 -19.31
CA ILE A 1069 -18.37 -73.98 -17.97
C ILE A 1069 -17.11 -73.17 -17.62
N ILE A 1070 -16.15 -73.05 -18.56
CA ILE A 1070 -14.90 -72.32 -18.34
C ILE A 1070 -15.21 -70.84 -18.11
N THR A 1071 -16.13 -70.27 -18.88
CA THR A 1071 -16.50 -68.86 -18.80
C THR A 1071 -17.21 -68.54 -17.48
N LYS A 1072 -18.17 -69.38 -17.07
CA LYS A 1072 -18.87 -69.25 -15.76
C LYS A 1072 -17.93 -69.42 -14.57
N LYS A 1073 -17.01 -70.39 -14.62
CA LYS A 1073 -16.12 -70.71 -13.48
C LYS A 1073 -14.99 -69.70 -13.30
N LEU A 1074 -14.50 -69.09 -14.39
CA LEU A 1074 -13.49 -68.03 -14.30
C LEU A 1074 -14.08 -66.69 -13.86
N GLN A 1075 -15.42 -66.56 -13.78
CA GLN A 1075 -16.14 -65.32 -13.46
C GLN A 1075 -15.46 -64.13 -14.15
N ILE A 1076 -15.32 -64.25 -15.46
CA ILE A 1076 -14.93 -63.13 -16.30
C ILE A 1076 -16.24 -62.42 -16.52
N GLU A 1077 -16.58 -61.49 -15.63
CA GLU A 1077 -17.49 -60.44 -16.04
C GLU A 1077 -16.84 -59.80 -17.25
N GLU A 1078 -17.49 -59.90 -18.41
CA GLU A 1078 -17.29 -58.92 -19.47
C GLU A 1078 -17.78 -57.59 -18.89
N GLN A 1079 -16.90 -56.92 -18.13
CA GLN A 1079 -17.05 -55.50 -17.91
C GLN A 1079 -16.84 -54.87 -19.28
N ASN A 1080 -17.94 -54.74 -20.01
CA ASN A 1080 -18.16 -53.61 -20.87
C ASN A 1080 -17.96 -52.36 -20.01
N ASP A 1081 -16.72 -51.86 -19.97
CA ASP A 1081 -16.44 -50.48 -19.59
C ASP A 1081 -17.05 -49.58 -20.69
N LYS A 1082 -18.38 -49.46 -20.66
CA LYS A 1082 -19.19 -48.48 -21.40
C LYS A 1082 -19.85 -47.46 -20.48
N GLU A 1083 -19.42 -47.36 -19.22
CA GLU A 1083 -19.79 -46.23 -18.36
C GLU A 1083 -18.59 -45.28 -18.20
N ASN A 1084 -18.74 -44.10 -18.83
CA ASN A 1084 -17.85 -42.93 -18.89
C ASN A 1084 -16.85 -42.84 -20.05
N LEU A 1085 -17.34 -43.00 -21.28
CA LEU A 1085 -16.83 -42.29 -22.46
C LEU A 1085 -18.02 -41.79 -23.30
N GLU A 1086 -18.76 -40.81 -22.79
CA GLU A 1086 -19.39 -39.83 -23.69
C GLU A 1086 -18.27 -38.88 -24.12
N VAL A 1087 -17.59 -39.26 -25.20
CA VAL A 1087 -16.91 -38.28 -26.05
C VAL A 1087 -18.00 -37.68 -26.93
N PRO A 1088 -18.23 -36.36 -26.94
CA PRO A 1088 -19.05 -35.77 -27.98
C PRO A 1088 -18.39 -36.10 -29.32
N GLU A 1089 -19.09 -36.81 -30.20
CA GLU A 1089 -18.77 -36.82 -31.63
C GLU A 1089 -18.92 -35.37 -32.13
N GLU A 1090 -17.85 -34.59 -32.04
CA GLU A 1090 -17.71 -33.38 -32.84
C GLU A 1090 -17.24 -33.80 -34.23
N ASN A 1091 -18.16 -33.64 -35.18
CA ASN A 1091 -17.99 -33.66 -36.63
C ASN A 1091 -16.54 -33.46 -37.09
N GLN A 1092 -15.95 -34.55 -37.62
CA GLN A 1092 -14.91 -34.44 -38.64
C GLN A 1092 -15.55 -34.03 -39.97
N GLU A 1093 -15.99 -32.78 -40.07
CA GLU A 1093 -16.31 -32.09 -41.32
C GLU A 1093 -16.53 -30.61 -40.99
N GLU A 1094 -15.42 -29.88 -40.83
CA GLU A 1094 -15.25 -28.45 -41.11
C GLU A 1094 -13.82 -28.01 -40.69
N VAL A 1095 -12.81 -28.56 -41.37
CA VAL A 1095 -11.48 -27.91 -41.44
C VAL A 1095 -11.38 -27.22 -42.80
N GLU A 1096 -12.34 -26.35 -43.10
CA GLU A 1096 -12.15 -25.26 -44.04
C GLU A 1096 -12.87 -24.03 -43.48
N LYS A 1097 -12.08 -22.96 -43.26
CA LYS A 1097 -12.51 -21.59 -42.91
C LYS A 1097 -12.76 -21.27 -41.43
N VAL A 1098 -11.81 -21.58 -40.54
CA VAL A 1098 -11.51 -20.61 -39.46
C VAL A 1098 -10.59 -19.55 -40.05
N GLY A 1099 -11.18 -18.40 -40.37
CA GLY A 1099 -10.45 -17.26 -40.91
C GLY A 1099 -9.23 -16.95 -40.05
N LYS A 1100 -8.07 -16.80 -40.72
CA LYS A 1100 -6.87 -16.15 -40.19
C LYS A 1100 -7.27 -14.78 -39.61
N LYS A 1101 -7.67 -14.71 -38.34
CA LYS A 1101 -7.54 -13.47 -37.58
C LYS A 1101 -6.05 -13.33 -37.31
N LYS A 1102 -5.36 -12.65 -38.22
CA LYS A 1102 -3.98 -12.20 -38.02
C LYS A 1102 -3.92 -11.42 -36.71
N ASP A 1103 -3.13 -11.88 -35.76
CA ASP A 1103 -2.82 -11.12 -34.56
C ASP A 1103 -1.96 -9.93 -34.97
N LYS A 1104 -2.54 -8.73 -34.99
CA LYS A 1104 -1.85 -7.49 -35.42
C LYS A 1104 -0.57 -7.20 -34.60
N ILE A 1105 -0.42 -7.81 -33.42
CA ILE A 1105 0.74 -7.66 -32.53
C ILE A 1105 1.92 -8.49 -33.03
N THR A 1106 1.69 -9.74 -33.47
CA THR A 1106 2.76 -10.57 -34.05
C THR A 1106 3.25 -9.96 -35.35
N ASP A 1107 2.32 -9.41 -36.16
CA ASP A 1107 2.66 -8.70 -37.40
C ASP A 1107 3.59 -7.50 -37.10
N TYR A 1108 3.32 -6.68 -36.07
CA TYR A 1108 4.15 -5.53 -35.72
C TYR A 1108 5.60 -5.90 -35.35
N PHE A 1109 5.82 -7.07 -34.76
CA PHE A 1109 7.16 -7.55 -34.44
C PHE A 1109 7.87 -8.22 -35.62
N GLU A 1110 7.13 -8.57 -36.68
CA GLU A 1110 7.64 -9.17 -37.92
C GLU A 1110 7.97 -8.13 -39.00
N VAL A 1111 7.45 -6.88 -38.93
CA VAL A 1111 7.70 -5.83 -39.94
C VAL A 1111 9.08 -5.14 -39.82
N ASP A 1112 9.80 -5.25 -38.70
CA ASP A 1112 11.09 -4.56 -38.49
C ASP A 1112 12.32 -5.29 -39.11
N GLY A 1113 12.12 -6.15 -40.12
CA GLY A 1113 13.16 -6.99 -40.72
C GLY A 1113 14.01 -6.35 -41.83
N ASP A 1114 13.55 -5.27 -42.47
CA ASP A 1114 14.22 -4.67 -43.63
C ASP A 1114 14.23 -3.14 -43.54
N HIS A 1115 15.20 -2.57 -42.81
CA HIS A 1115 15.62 -1.17 -42.99
C HIS A 1115 17.11 -1.04 -42.63
N ASP A 1116 17.95 -1.76 -43.37
CA ASP A 1116 19.33 -1.35 -43.64
C ASP A 1116 19.38 -0.89 -45.12
N GLU A 1117 19.16 0.41 -45.35
CA GLU A 1117 19.71 1.21 -46.45
C GLU A 1117 19.91 2.67 -46.00
#